data_AF-A0A396ICW9-F1
#
_entry.id   AF-A0A396ICW9-F1
#
_cell.length_a   1.000
_cell.length_b   1.000
_cell.length_c   1.000
_cell.angle_alpha   90.00
_cell.angle_beta   90.00
_cell.angle_gamma   90.00
#
_symmetry.space_group_name_H-M   'P 1'
#
loop_
_entity.id
_entity.type
_entity.pdbx_description
1 polymer ?
#
loop_
_entity_poly.entity_id
_entity_poly.type
_entity_poly.pdbx_seq_one_letter_code
_entity_poly.pdbx_strand_id
1 'polypeptide(L)'
;MPETESIDIEWPAKRVRDTFAKFFEEKNHVHWKSSAVVPLNDPTLLFANAGMNQFKPIFLGTVDPNTALSKLTRACNIQKCIRAGGKHNDLDDVGKDTYHHTFFEMLGNWSFGDYFKEEAISWAWELLTEVYNLPSDRIYVTYFGGDEKTGLGPDNEARDIWLKFLPPGRVLPFGSKDNFWEMGDTGPCGPCSEIHFDRIGNRNASSFVNDEDPNCIELWNLVFIQFNREADGSLKSLPAKHVDTGMGFERLTSILQHKNSNYDTDVFVPIFDAIQQATGARPYSGKVGPHDADKVDMAYRVVADHIRTLSIAIADGSQPGNVGREYVLRRILRRAVRYGREVLKAEEGFFNGLVNVVANVLGDVFPELKQNEERIRKMIQVEEESFSRNLFKGIRKFNKAVEHVQGNILSGEVAFELSHTFGFPLDLTQLMAEEKKFSVDIEGFHRAMKAARERSKTAPKKKVLSLKSNVETLSIPAAKKAENKIEIVLPQDQMRKAQKHVAEEDKRKAVKITTEKADLAVSDGKYFCISHVDVGLDVAAVREAVKKVIDQKGLSVMVFSTDESTNKAVVCAGVPEKGDKGKLDASEWLSNALGPLKGRCGKGKGGLATGQGTDASHLNEAMGLAVKFASVKLT
;
A
#
# COMPACT_ATOMS: atom_id res chain seq x y z
N MET A 1 -29.79 -8.99 -37.03
CA MET A 1 -29.00 -9.24 -35.81
C MET A 1 -28.70 -10.73 -35.82
N PRO A 2 -27.44 -11.16 -35.90
CA PRO A 2 -27.15 -12.56 -35.64
C PRO A 2 -27.40 -12.80 -34.15
N GLU A 3 -28.24 -13.79 -33.84
CA GLU A 3 -28.44 -14.29 -32.48
C GLU A 3 -27.08 -14.71 -31.93
N THR A 4 -26.61 -14.03 -30.88
CA THR A 4 -25.45 -14.46 -30.11
C THR A 4 -25.82 -15.73 -29.37
N GLU A 5 -25.39 -16.89 -29.90
CA GLU A 5 -25.38 -18.14 -29.15
C GLU A 5 -24.70 -17.87 -27.80
N SER A 6 -25.46 -17.95 -26.71
CA SER A 6 -24.87 -17.92 -25.37
C SER A 6 -24.04 -19.18 -25.22
N ILE A 7 -22.71 -19.05 -25.33
CA ILE A 7 -21.80 -20.13 -24.98
C ILE A 7 -22.09 -20.46 -23.51
N ASP A 8 -22.61 -21.66 -23.26
CA ASP A 8 -22.88 -22.14 -21.92
C ASP A 8 -21.54 -22.39 -21.22
N ILE A 9 -21.07 -21.42 -20.45
CA ILE A 9 -19.83 -21.52 -19.68
C ILE A 9 -20.15 -22.39 -18.47
N GLU A 10 -19.57 -23.59 -18.39
CA GLU A 10 -19.82 -24.52 -17.28
C GLU A 10 -19.47 -23.90 -15.91
N TRP A 11 -18.34 -23.19 -15.85
CA TRP A 11 -17.83 -22.52 -14.65
C TRP A 11 -17.85 -21.00 -14.82
N PRO A 12 -19.03 -20.35 -14.79
CA PRO A 12 -19.09 -18.89 -14.80
C PRO A 12 -18.49 -18.35 -13.49
N ALA A 13 -17.92 -17.15 -13.55
CA ALA A 13 -17.26 -16.46 -12.43
C ALA A 13 -18.03 -16.53 -11.11
N LYS A 14 -19.36 -16.37 -11.17
CA LYS A 14 -20.24 -16.47 -10.00
C LYS A 14 -20.23 -17.88 -9.38
N ARG A 15 -20.36 -18.93 -10.20
CA ARG A 15 -20.35 -20.33 -9.73
C ARG A 15 -19.01 -20.66 -9.09
N VAL A 16 -17.90 -20.18 -9.64
CA VAL A 16 -16.56 -20.40 -9.07
C VAL A 16 -16.48 -19.86 -7.64
N ARG A 17 -16.91 -18.60 -7.40
CA ARG A 17 -16.93 -18.00 -6.05
C ARG A 17 -17.88 -18.73 -5.09
N ASP A 18 -19.11 -18.98 -5.53
CA ASP A 18 -20.14 -19.61 -4.70
C ASP A 18 -19.73 -21.03 -4.28
N THR A 19 -19.07 -21.76 -5.18
CA THR A 19 -18.59 -23.13 -4.90
C THR A 19 -17.50 -23.11 -3.83
N PHE A 20 -16.55 -22.17 -3.90
CA PHE A 20 -15.52 -22.01 -2.87
C PHE A 20 -16.12 -21.71 -1.50
N ALA A 21 -17.00 -20.70 -1.43
CA ALA A 21 -17.63 -20.30 -0.17
C ALA A 21 -18.44 -21.45 0.44
N LYS A 22 -19.28 -22.10 -0.36
CA LYS A 22 -20.12 -23.20 0.08
C LYS A 22 -19.30 -24.40 0.58
N PHE A 23 -18.22 -24.76 -0.13
CA PHE A 23 -17.35 -25.86 0.28
C PHE A 23 -16.78 -25.64 1.69
N PHE A 24 -16.28 -24.44 1.98
CA PHE A 24 -15.73 -24.15 3.30
C PHE A 24 -16.78 -23.94 4.39
N GLU A 25 -17.96 -23.41 4.05
CA GLU A 25 -19.13 -23.40 4.95
C GLU A 25 -19.52 -24.82 5.39
N GLU A 26 -19.51 -25.80 4.47
CA GLU A 26 -19.75 -27.23 4.78
C GLU A 26 -18.66 -27.82 5.70
N LYS A 27 -17.45 -27.25 5.72
CA LYS A 27 -16.37 -27.58 6.67
C LYS A 27 -16.40 -26.72 7.96
N ASN A 28 -17.55 -26.08 8.24
CA ASN A 28 -17.81 -25.21 9.39
C ASN A 28 -16.98 -23.91 9.45
N HIS A 29 -16.59 -23.36 8.29
CA HIS A 29 -16.03 -22.01 8.25
C HIS A 29 -17.16 -20.98 8.25
N VAL A 30 -17.01 -19.92 9.03
CA VAL A 30 -17.92 -18.78 8.97
C VAL A 30 -17.59 -17.97 7.71
N HIS A 31 -18.57 -17.75 6.84
CA HIS A 31 -18.40 -16.82 5.73
C HIS A 31 -18.32 -15.38 6.27
N TRP A 32 -17.12 -14.80 6.24
CA TRP A 32 -16.83 -13.49 6.82
C TRP A 32 -16.65 -12.44 5.73
N LYS A 33 -17.41 -11.34 5.75
CA LYS A 33 -17.36 -10.34 4.67
C LYS A 33 -15.92 -9.88 4.37
N SER A 34 -15.58 -9.69 3.09
CA SER A 34 -14.35 -9.01 2.67
C SER A 34 -14.19 -7.68 3.40
N SER A 35 -12.99 -7.41 3.91
CA SER A 35 -12.68 -6.08 4.42
C SER A 35 -12.57 -5.07 3.29
N ALA A 36 -12.60 -3.79 3.63
CA ALA A 36 -12.23 -2.72 2.71
C ALA A 36 -10.77 -2.89 2.25
N VAL A 37 -10.47 -2.49 1.01
CA VAL A 37 -9.08 -2.43 0.50
C VAL A 37 -8.27 -1.32 1.15
N VAL A 38 -8.93 -0.40 1.86
CA VAL A 38 -8.35 0.71 2.60
C VAL A 38 -8.30 0.30 4.08
N PRO A 39 -7.15 -0.17 4.60
CA PRO A 39 -7.04 -0.51 6.02
C PRO A 39 -7.23 0.76 6.84
N LEU A 40 -8.19 0.75 7.78
CA LEU A 40 -8.45 1.87 8.69
C LEU A 40 -7.56 1.83 9.93
N ASN A 41 -7.18 0.63 10.39
CA ASN A 41 -6.52 0.40 11.66
C ASN A 41 -5.09 -0.16 11.53
N ASP A 42 -4.53 -0.15 10.32
CA ASP A 42 -3.14 -0.58 10.08
C ASP A 42 -2.38 0.48 9.25
N PRO A 43 -1.59 1.36 9.90
CA PRO A 43 -0.82 2.39 9.20
C PRO A 43 0.37 1.80 8.42
N THR A 44 0.72 0.54 8.63
CA THR A 44 1.84 -0.12 7.94
C THR A 44 1.46 -0.64 6.55
N LEU A 45 0.15 -0.74 6.26
CA LEU A 45 -0.35 -1.19 4.96
C LEU A 45 -0.88 -0.03 4.11
N LEU A 46 -0.47 0.00 2.84
CA LEU A 46 -1.00 0.95 1.88
C LEU A 46 -2.43 0.57 1.44
N PHE A 47 -2.61 -0.69 1.09
CA PHE A 47 -3.89 -1.33 0.76
C PHE A 47 -3.92 -2.73 1.36
N ALA A 48 -5.11 -3.32 1.48
CA ALA A 48 -5.23 -4.75 1.79
C ALA A 48 -4.68 -5.56 0.60
N ASN A 49 -3.61 -6.32 0.84
CA ASN A 49 -2.88 -7.09 -0.17
C ASN A 49 -3.17 -8.62 -0.09
N ALA A 50 -3.87 -9.05 0.96
CA ALA A 50 -4.27 -10.44 1.20
C ALA A 50 -5.52 -10.53 2.09
N GLY A 51 -6.23 -11.67 2.03
CA GLY A 51 -7.40 -11.97 2.87
C GLY A 51 -7.11 -11.94 4.38
N MET A 52 -5.90 -12.33 4.76
CA MET A 52 -5.44 -12.39 6.15
C MET A 52 -5.38 -11.04 6.87
N ASN A 53 -5.32 -9.91 6.14
CA ASN A 53 -5.02 -8.61 6.74
C ASN A 53 -6.03 -8.21 7.82
N GLN A 54 -7.33 -8.50 7.62
CA GLN A 54 -8.38 -8.21 8.61
C GLN A 54 -8.34 -9.11 9.85
N PHE A 55 -7.67 -10.26 9.75
CA PHE A 55 -7.52 -11.24 10.81
C PHE A 55 -6.19 -11.11 11.56
N LYS A 56 -5.34 -10.14 11.20
CA LYS A 56 -4.08 -9.83 11.91
C LYS A 56 -4.23 -9.80 13.44
N PRO A 57 -5.27 -9.16 14.03
CA PRO A 57 -5.44 -9.16 15.48
C PRO A 57 -5.71 -10.56 16.07
N ILE A 58 -6.35 -11.46 15.33
CA ILE A 58 -6.58 -12.84 15.80
C ILE A 58 -5.26 -13.60 15.83
N PHE A 59 -4.47 -13.57 14.75
CA PHE A 59 -3.17 -14.25 14.69
C PHE A 59 -2.21 -13.78 15.78
N LEU A 60 -2.24 -12.49 16.12
CA LEU A 60 -1.40 -11.90 17.16
C LEU A 60 -1.95 -12.10 18.59
N GLY A 61 -3.18 -12.61 18.74
CA GLY A 61 -3.86 -12.70 20.04
C GLY A 61 -4.19 -11.34 20.65
N THR A 62 -4.34 -10.29 19.83
CA THR A 62 -4.62 -8.90 20.24
C THR A 62 -6.05 -8.45 19.91
N VAL A 63 -6.87 -9.33 19.35
CA VAL A 63 -8.28 -9.07 19.07
C VAL A 63 -9.05 -8.71 20.37
N ASP A 64 -9.93 -7.72 20.29
CA ASP A 64 -10.80 -7.36 21.43
C ASP A 64 -11.75 -8.54 21.75
N PRO A 65 -11.69 -9.11 22.96
CA PRO A 65 -12.47 -10.28 23.35
C PRO A 65 -13.98 -10.06 23.26
N ASN A 66 -14.46 -8.81 23.26
CA ASN A 66 -15.89 -8.48 23.19
C ASN A 66 -16.45 -8.42 21.77
N THR A 67 -15.62 -8.59 20.74
CA THR A 67 -16.05 -8.50 19.33
C THR A 67 -16.55 -9.84 18.80
N ALA A 68 -17.30 -9.84 17.69
CA ALA A 68 -17.63 -11.08 16.99
C ALA A 68 -16.37 -11.75 16.38
N LEU A 69 -15.37 -10.94 16.04
CA LEU A 69 -14.10 -11.38 15.45
C LEU A 69 -13.32 -12.30 16.40
N SER A 70 -13.33 -12.06 17.71
CA SER A 70 -12.63 -12.90 18.71
C SER A 70 -13.21 -14.29 18.87
N LYS A 71 -14.44 -14.52 18.39
CA LYS A 71 -15.16 -15.80 18.50
C LYS A 71 -14.96 -16.70 17.28
N LEU A 72 -14.27 -16.21 16.25
CA LEU A 72 -13.99 -17.00 15.06
C LEU A 72 -12.89 -18.02 15.36
N THR A 73 -13.19 -19.30 15.13
CA THR A 73 -12.19 -20.37 15.07
C THR A 73 -11.84 -20.74 13.63
N ARG A 74 -12.79 -20.55 12.70
CA ARG A 74 -12.64 -20.81 11.27
C ARG A 74 -13.40 -19.78 10.45
N ALA A 75 -12.82 -19.30 9.36
CA ALA A 75 -13.49 -18.35 8.46
C ALA A 75 -13.13 -18.59 6.99
N CYS A 76 -14.01 -18.21 6.07
CA CYS A 76 -13.70 -18.21 4.63
C CYS A 76 -14.33 -16.99 3.97
N ASN A 77 -13.74 -16.48 2.89
CA ASN A 77 -14.31 -15.42 2.07
C ASN A 77 -13.65 -15.24 0.71
N ILE A 78 -14.16 -14.25 -0.03
CA ILE A 78 -13.55 -13.70 -1.24
C ILE A 78 -13.09 -12.27 -0.93
N GLN A 79 -11.81 -12.08 -0.64
CA GLN A 79 -11.24 -10.78 -0.28
C GLN A 79 -10.89 -9.94 -1.52
N LYS A 80 -11.25 -8.66 -1.49
CA LYS A 80 -10.74 -7.62 -2.39
C LYS A 80 -9.27 -7.31 -2.06
N CYS A 81 -8.35 -7.49 -3.00
CA CYS A 81 -6.93 -7.19 -2.80
C CYS A 81 -6.43 -6.15 -3.80
N ILE A 82 -5.57 -5.23 -3.34
CA ILE A 82 -4.82 -4.31 -4.20
C ILE A 82 -3.32 -4.47 -3.94
N ARG A 83 -2.56 -4.84 -4.99
CA ARG A 83 -1.09 -4.94 -4.98
C ARG A 83 -0.48 -3.88 -5.89
N ALA A 84 -0.40 -2.66 -5.37
CA ALA A 84 0.07 -1.47 -6.10
C ALA A 84 1.15 -0.67 -5.35
N GLY A 85 1.83 -1.31 -4.40
CA GLY A 85 2.86 -0.69 -3.57
C GLY A 85 3.09 -1.43 -2.25
N GLY A 86 4.19 -1.08 -1.56
CA GLY A 86 4.65 -1.82 -0.39
C GLY A 86 5.39 -3.10 -0.79
N LYS A 87 5.32 -4.13 0.07
CA LYS A 87 6.02 -5.41 -0.11
C LYS A 87 5.54 -6.20 -1.35
N HIS A 88 4.23 -6.20 -1.59
CA HIS A 88 3.59 -6.88 -2.72
C HIS A 88 3.10 -5.84 -3.72
N ASN A 89 3.72 -5.77 -4.90
CA ASN A 89 3.44 -4.74 -5.90
C ASN A 89 3.55 -5.30 -7.32
N ASP A 90 2.41 -5.53 -7.95
CA ASP A 90 2.32 -6.15 -9.28
C ASP A 90 2.02 -5.10 -10.37
N LEU A 91 1.94 -3.81 -9.99
CA LEU A 91 1.52 -2.71 -10.88
C LEU A 91 2.35 -2.62 -12.17
N ASP A 92 3.65 -2.92 -12.11
CA ASP A 92 4.54 -2.78 -13.26
C ASP A 92 4.38 -3.92 -14.28
N ASP A 93 3.87 -5.08 -13.84
CA ASP A 93 3.62 -6.27 -14.66
C ASP A 93 2.24 -6.25 -15.32
N VAL A 94 1.29 -5.49 -14.76
CA VAL A 94 -0.07 -5.38 -15.31
C VAL A 94 -0.06 -4.96 -16.78
N GLY A 95 -0.66 -5.84 -17.59
CA GLY A 95 -0.78 -5.74 -19.04
C GLY A 95 0.41 -6.27 -19.83
N LYS A 96 1.58 -6.46 -19.20
CA LYS A 96 2.75 -7.10 -19.82
C LYS A 96 2.54 -8.61 -19.90
N ASP A 97 1.98 -9.20 -18.85
CA ASP A 97 1.57 -10.61 -18.80
C ASP A 97 0.03 -10.80 -18.81
N THR A 98 -0.40 -12.04 -18.56
CA THR A 98 -1.80 -12.47 -18.61
C THR A 98 -2.39 -12.85 -17.26
N TYR A 99 -1.65 -12.72 -16.15
CA TYR A 99 -2.00 -13.33 -14.86
C TYR A 99 -1.73 -12.47 -13.61
N HIS A 100 -1.08 -11.31 -13.75
CA HIS A 100 -0.96 -10.30 -12.70
C HIS A 100 -1.98 -9.17 -12.85
N HIS A 101 -2.48 -8.70 -11.72
CA HIS A 101 -3.49 -7.66 -11.62
C HIS A 101 -3.14 -6.68 -10.50
N THR A 102 -3.52 -5.42 -10.65
CA THR A 102 -3.42 -4.47 -9.55
C THR A 102 -4.52 -4.76 -8.53
N PHE A 103 -5.73 -5.03 -9.00
CA PHE A 103 -6.86 -5.51 -8.20
C PHE A 103 -7.23 -6.92 -8.59
N PHE A 104 -7.35 -7.79 -7.60
CA PHE A 104 -7.82 -9.17 -7.79
C PHE A 104 -8.61 -9.63 -6.57
N GLU A 105 -9.28 -10.76 -6.74
CA GLU A 105 -10.01 -11.41 -5.67
C GLU A 105 -9.24 -12.61 -5.13
N MET A 106 -9.06 -12.65 -3.81
CA MET A 106 -8.39 -13.74 -3.12
C MET A 106 -9.44 -14.60 -2.41
N LEU A 107 -9.60 -15.85 -2.87
CA LEU A 107 -10.40 -16.86 -2.20
C LEU A 107 -9.59 -17.41 -1.03
N GLY A 108 -10.03 -17.19 0.21
CA GLY A 108 -9.26 -17.58 1.39
C GLY A 108 -10.08 -18.35 2.41
N ASN A 109 -9.42 -19.29 3.10
CA ASN A 109 -9.91 -19.95 4.29
C ASN A 109 -8.87 -19.85 5.42
N TRP A 110 -9.36 -19.72 6.64
CA TRP A 110 -8.55 -19.47 7.82
C TRP A 110 -8.90 -20.43 8.95
N SER A 111 -7.85 -20.88 9.65
CA SER A 111 -7.93 -21.56 10.94
C SER A 111 -7.29 -20.71 12.01
N PHE A 112 -8.04 -20.42 13.07
CA PHE A 112 -7.59 -19.62 14.19
C PHE A 112 -7.35 -20.50 15.43
N GLY A 113 -6.23 -21.25 15.43
CA GLY A 113 -5.91 -22.16 16.54
C GLY A 113 -6.79 -23.41 16.57
N ASP A 114 -7.33 -23.81 15.42
CA ASP A 114 -8.25 -24.93 15.26
C ASP A 114 -7.54 -26.10 14.54
N TYR A 115 -7.69 -26.23 13.22
CA TYR A 115 -6.97 -27.20 12.40
C TYR A 115 -5.65 -26.64 11.88
N PHE A 116 -4.78 -27.51 11.33
CA PHE A 116 -3.48 -27.10 10.79
C PHE A 116 -3.20 -27.78 9.43
N LYS A 117 -1.99 -28.31 9.21
CA LYS A 117 -1.52 -28.74 7.89
C LYS A 117 -2.32 -29.90 7.27
N GLU A 118 -2.64 -30.94 8.04
CA GLU A 118 -3.31 -32.14 7.53
C GLU A 118 -4.66 -31.79 6.88
N GLU A 119 -5.52 -31.07 7.60
CA GLU A 119 -6.82 -30.66 7.07
C GLU A 119 -6.70 -29.59 5.99
N ALA A 120 -5.80 -28.60 6.16
CA ALA A 120 -5.62 -27.53 5.17
C ALA A 120 -5.22 -28.10 3.79
N ILE A 121 -4.24 -29.00 3.77
CA ILE A 121 -3.76 -29.66 2.54
C ILE A 121 -4.85 -30.59 1.98
N SER A 122 -5.48 -31.40 2.83
CA SER A 122 -6.51 -32.36 2.38
C SER A 122 -7.73 -31.66 1.78
N TRP A 123 -8.20 -30.56 2.38
CA TRP A 123 -9.34 -29.81 1.85
C TRP A 123 -9.00 -28.99 0.61
N ALA A 124 -7.77 -28.47 0.50
CA ALA A 124 -7.33 -27.84 -0.74
C ALA A 124 -7.30 -28.86 -1.89
N TRP A 125 -6.80 -30.08 -1.63
CA TRP A 125 -6.81 -31.17 -2.59
C TRP A 125 -8.24 -31.60 -3.00
N GLU A 126 -9.12 -31.84 -2.02
CA GLU A 126 -10.53 -32.19 -2.22
C GLU A 126 -11.24 -31.12 -3.08
N LEU A 127 -11.09 -29.84 -2.72
CA LEU A 127 -11.72 -28.75 -3.47
C LEU A 127 -11.24 -28.70 -4.92
N LEU A 128 -9.93 -28.77 -5.16
CA LEU A 128 -9.39 -28.67 -6.52
C LEU A 128 -9.72 -29.89 -7.37
N THR A 129 -9.58 -31.11 -6.83
CA THR A 129 -9.63 -32.33 -7.64
C THR A 129 -10.98 -33.02 -7.66
N GLU A 130 -11.78 -32.91 -6.61
CA GLU A 130 -13.08 -33.59 -6.51
C GLU A 130 -14.25 -32.64 -6.80
N VAL A 131 -14.17 -31.39 -6.32
CA VAL A 131 -15.26 -30.41 -6.48
C VAL A 131 -15.10 -29.63 -7.79
N TYR A 132 -13.93 -29.03 -8.01
CA TYR A 132 -13.62 -28.32 -9.26
C TYR A 132 -13.19 -29.25 -10.39
N ASN A 133 -12.95 -30.54 -10.09
CA ASN A 133 -12.56 -31.56 -11.07
C ASN A 133 -11.31 -31.19 -11.88
N LEU A 134 -10.34 -30.50 -11.26
CA LEU A 134 -9.07 -30.23 -11.90
C LEU A 134 -8.27 -31.54 -12.06
N PRO A 135 -7.62 -31.73 -13.22
CA PRO A 135 -6.81 -32.92 -13.47
C PRO A 135 -5.62 -32.96 -12.51
N SER A 136 -5.63 -33.94 -11.60
CA SER A 136 -4.58 -34.15 -10.60
C SER A 136 -3.21 -34.40 -11.25
N ASP A 137 -3.19 -34.94 -12.47
CA ASP A 137 -1.98 -35.15 -13.25
C ASP A 137 -1.34 -33.84 -13.77
N ARG A 138 -1.94 -32.67 -13.51
CA ARG A 138 -1.37 -31.35 -13.84
C ARG A 138 -1.02 -30.49 -12.62
N ILE A 139 -1.23 -31.03 -11.42
CA ILE A 139 -0.95 -30.34 -10.16
C ILE A 139 0.48 -30.64 -9.70
N TYR A 140 1.19 -29.58 -9.32
CA TYR A 140 2.49 -29.60 -8.63
C TYR A 140 2.35 -28.85 -7.32
N VAL A 141 3.11 -29.24 -6.30
CA VAL A 141 3.10 -28.55 -5.01
C VAL A 141 4.50 -28.25 -4.53
N THR A 142 4.65 -27.14 -3.84
CA THR A 142 5.90 -26.72 -3.21
C THR A 142 5.80 -26.79 -1.70
N TYR A 143 6.92 -27.00 -1.01
CA TYR A 143 7.00 -26.92 0.44
C TYR A 143 8.28 -26.21 0.87
N PHE A 144 8.28 -25.67 2.09
CA PHE A 144 9.44 -24.98 2.64
C PHE A 144 10.62 -25.94 2.85
N GLY A 145 11.70 -25.73 2.10
CA GLY A 145 12.94 -26.51 2.12
C GLY A 145 13.90 -26.15 3.27
N GLY A 146 13.55 -25.17 4.10
CA GLY A 146 14.41 -24.67 5.17
C GLY A 146 15.18 -23.41 4.78
N ASP A 147 15.75 -22.75 5.79
CA ASP A 147 16.59 -21.57 5.64
C ASP A 147 17.59 -21.47 6.79
N GLU A 148 18.86 -21.66 6.45
CA GLU A 148 19.96 -21.60 7.41
C GLU A 148 20.08 -20.23 8.08
N LYS A 149 19.71 -19.13 7.39
CA LYS A 149 19.84 -17.77 7.93
C LYS A 149 18.87 -17.51 9.08
N THR A 150 17.68 -18.09 8.99
CA THR A 150 16.65 -17.99 10.04
C THR A 150 16.71 -19.15 11.03
N GLY A 151 17.55 -20.15 10.77
CA GLY A 151 17.66 -21.35 11.60
C GLY A 151 16.45 -22.29 11.50
N LEU A 152 15.63 -22.13 10.47
CA LEU A 152 14.42 -22.94 10.26
C LEU A 152 14.74 -24.15 9.39
N GLY A 153 14.38 -25.35 9.86
CA GLY A 153 14.50 -26.58 9.09
C GLY A 153 13.41 -26.72 8.01
N PRO A 154 13.56 -27.71 7.10
CA PRO A 154 12.54 -28.02 6.11
C PRO A 154 11.21 -28.45 6.75
N ASP A 155 10.10 -28.05 6.13
CA ASP A 155 8.75 -28.48 6.49
C ASP A 155 8.45 -29.88 5.94
N ASN A 156 9.08 -30.88 6.54
CA ASN A 156 8.88 -32.30 6.20
C ASN A 156 7.44 -32.77 6.47
N GLU A 157 6.73 -32.13 7.40
CA GLU A 157 5.33 -32.45 7.71
C GLU A 157 4.44 -32.15 6.50
N ALA A 158 4.55 -30.95 5.90
CA ALA A 158 3.80 -30.62 4.68
C ALA A 158 4.16 -31.55 3.52
N ARG A 159 5.45 -31.86 3.33
CA ARG A 159 5.92 -32.81 2.31
C ARG A 159 5.24 -34.18 2.47
N ASP A 160 5.28 -34.74 3.68
CA ASP A 160 4.78 -36.09 3.93
C ASP A 160 3.26 -36.20 3.78
N ILE A 161 2.52 -35.11 4.06
CA ILE A 161 1.08 -35.02 3.80
C ILE A 161 0.83 -35.02 2.28
N TRP A 162 1.54 -34.18 1.52
CA TRP A 162 1.38 -34.13 0.06
C TRP A 162 1.72 -35.44 -0.65
N LEU A 163 2.70 -36.19 -0.14
CA LEU A 163 3.07 -37.50 -0.67
C LEU A 163 1.97 -38.56 -0.56
N LYS A 164 0.90 -38.30 0.21
CA LYS A 164 -0.32 -39.13 0.22
C LYS A 164 -1.16 -38.95 -1.07
N PHE A 165 -1.04 -37.80 -1.73
CA PHE A 165 -1.87 -37.41 -2.88
C PHE A 165 -1.08 -37.37 -4.20
N LEU A 166 0.20 -36.98 -4.14
CA LEU A 166 1.03 -36.73 -5.30
C LEU A 166 2.31 -37.59 -5.29
N PRO A 167 2.83 -37.96 -6.47
CA PRO A 167 4.10 -38.65 -6.56
C PRO A 167 5.26 -37.71 -6.15
N PRO A 168 6.40 -38.26 -5.66
CA PRO A 168 7.52 -37.46 -5.18
C PRO A 168 8.06 -36.42 -6.18
N GLY A 169 8.03 -36.71 -7.48
CA GLY A 169 8.49 -35.80 -8.53
C GLY A 169 7.65 -34.52 -8.69
N ARG A 170 6.57 -34.36 -7.92
CA ARG A 170 5.69 -33.18 -7.94
C ARG A 170 5.55 -32.50 -6.59
N VAL A 171 6.30 -32.95 -5.58
CA VAL A 171 6.36 -32.36 -4.25
C VAL A 171 7.75 -31.76 -4.09
N LEU A 172 7.88 -30.46 -4.34
CA LEU A 172 9.16 -29.79 -4.61
C LEU A 172 9.59 -28.89 -3.44
N PRO A 173 10.85 -28.94 -2.98
CA PRO A 173 11.36 -28.02 -1.96
C PRO A 173 11.76 -26.66 -2.55
N PHE A 174 11.38 -25.55 -1.92
CA PHE A 174 11.95 -24.22 -2.18
C PHE A 174 12.29 -23.45 -0.89
N GLY A 175 13.17 -22.46 -0.98
CA GLY A 175 13.62 -21.65 0.16
C GLY A 175 12.64 -20.55 0.58
N SER A 176 13.09 -19.67 1.48
CA SER A 176 12.28 -18.58 2.04
C SER A 176 11.74 -17.56 1.04
N LYS A 177 12.31 -17.49 -0.17
CA LYS A 177 11.82 -16.56 -1.21
C LYS A 177 10.38 -16.91 -1.60
N ASP A 178 10.09 -18.20 -1.73
CA ASP A 178 8.84 -18.69 -2.31
C ASP A 178 7.97 -19.38 -1.24
N ASN A 179 8.58 -20.20 -0.36
CA ASN A 179 7.83 -20.99 0.63
C ASN A 179 7.90 -20.44 2.07
N PHE A 180 8.15 -19.15 2.26
CA PHE A 180 7.98 -18.48 3.55
C PHE A 180 7.20 -17.18 3.35
N TRP A 181 5.94 -17.16 3.76
CA TRP A 181 5.04 -16.06 3.46
C TRP A 181 4.97 -15.04 4.59
N GLU A 182 4.88 -13.76 4.20
CA GLU A 182 4.89 -12.62 5.09
C GLU A 182 3.95 -11.50 4.63
N MET A 183 3.18 -10.96 5.57
CA MET A 183 2.25 -9.86 5.32
C MET A 183 2.96 -8.56 4.91
N GLY A 184 4.10 -8.29 5.53
CA GLY A 184 4.88 -7.06 5.40
C GLY A 184 6.29 -7.26 5.98
N ASP A 185 6.94 -6.15 6.35
CA ASP A 185 8.25 -6.20 7.03
C ASP A 185 8.13 -6.68 8.49
N THR A 186 6.93 -6.53 9.07
CA THR A 186 6.57 -7.05 10.40
C THR A 186 5.18 -7.68 10.37
N GLY A 187 4.88 -8.54 11.33
CA GLY A 187 3.56 -9.16 11.49
C GLY A 187 3.56 -10.69 11.36
N PRO A 188 2.36 -11.31 11.36
CA PRO A 188 2.20 -12.75 11.25
C PRO A 188 2.83 -13.30 9.96
N CYS A 189 3.55 -14.41 10.10
CA CYS A 189 4.26 -15.10 9.02
C CYS A 189 4.47 -16.59 9.34
N GLY A 190 4.92 -17.35 8.34
CA GLY A 190 5.24 -18.76 8.51
C GLY A 190 5.67 -19.44 7.21
N PRO A 191 6.16 -20.68 7.30
CA PRO A 191 6.36 -21.52 6.12
C PRO A 191 5.01 -21.73 5.43
N CYS A 192 5.06 -21.89 4.12
CA CYS A 192 3.86 -22.15 3.34
C CYS A 192 4.09 -23.25 2.30
N SER A 193 2.99 -23.75 1.76
CA SER A 193 2.98 -24.71 0.66
C SER A 193 2.10 -24.16 -0.46
N GLU A 194 2.63 -24.10 -1.68
CA GLU A 194 1.90 -23.56 -2.81
C GLU A 194 1.48 -24.68 -3.75
N ILE A 195 0.29 -24.55 -4.32
CA ILE A 195 -0.24 -25.42 -5.35
C ILE A 195 -0.09 -24.71 -6.69
N HIS A 196 0.56 -25.37 -7.63
CA HIS A 196 0.83 -24.91 -8.98
C HIS A 196 0.07 -25.77 -9.99
N PHE A 197 -0.37 -25.16 -11.08
CA PHE A 197 -1.12 -25.85 -12.14
C PHE A 197 -0.46 -25.69 -13.51
N ASP A 198 -0.17 -26.82 -14.17
CA ASP A 198 0.32 -26.85 -15.55
C ASP A 198 -0.86 -26.80 -16.55
N ARG A 199 -1.01 -25.68 -17.24
CA ARG A 199 -2.04 -25.49 -18.27
C ARG A 199 -1.86 -26.42 -19.47
N ILE A 200 -0.63 -26.81 -19.79
CA ILE A 200 -0.32 -27.63 -20.98
C ILE A 200 -0.69 -29.10 -20.72
N GLY A 201 -0.22 -29.68 -19.61
CA GLY A 201 -0.44 -31.09 -19.26
C GLY A 201 0.35 -32.07 -20.13
N ASN A 202 0.22 -33.37 -19.85
CA ASN A 202 0.94 -34.44 -20.56
C ASN A 202 2.47 -34.25 -20.64
N ARG A 203 3.06 -33.55 -19.67
CA ARG A 203 4.50 -33.31 -19.54
C ARG A 203 4.91 -33.32 -18.07
N ASN A 204 6.21 -33.45 -17.82
CA ASN A 204 6.77 -33.08 -16.52
C ASN A 204 7.05 -31.58 -16.53
N ALA A 205 6.33 -30.84 -15.69
CA ALA A 205 6.46 -29.39 -15.56
C ALA A 205 7.20 -28.96 -14.28
N SER A 206 7.84 -29.89 -13.56
CA SER A 206 8.51 -29.60 -12.29
C SER A 206 9.57 -28.50 -12.39
N SER A 207 10.22 -28.37 -13.56
CA SER A 207 11.23 -27.33 -13.81
C SER A 207 10.64 -25.94 -14.09
N PHE A 208 9.33 -25.84 -14.36
CA PHE A 208 8.64 -24.57 -14.63
C PHE A 208 7.92 -24.01 -13.39
N VAL A 209 7.86 -24.79 -12.31
CA VAL A 209 7.31 -24.35 -11.01
C VAL A 209 8.21 -23.25 -10.44
N ASN A 210 7.63 -22.09 -10.13
CA ASN A 210 8.35 -20.88 -9.68
C ASN A 210 9.40 -20.35 -10.69
N ASP A 211 9.25 -20.64 -11.99
CA ASP A 211 10.13 -20.18 -13.08
C ASP A 211 9.50 -19.06 -13.94
N GLU A 212 8.48 -18.37 -13.42
CA GLU A 212 7.75 -17.30 -14.12
C GLU A 212 7.09 -17.73 -15.46
N ASP A 213 6.91 -19.04 -15.69
CA ASP A 213 6.23 -19.56 -16.88
C ASP A 213 4.71 -19.34 -16.78
N PRO A 214 4.07 -18.62 -17.72
CA PRO A 214 2.61 -18.35 -17.70
C PRO A 214 1.74 -19.61 -17.85
N ASN A 215 2.33 -20.74 -18.25
CA ASN A 215 1.66 -22.04 -18.36
C ASN A 215 1.81 -22.89 -17.11
N CYS A 216 2.71 -22.56 -16.17
CA CYS A 216 2.84 -23.24 -14.89
C CYS A 216 2.66 -22.22 -13.76
N ILE A 217 1.39 -21.99 -13.39
CA ILE A 217 1.05 -20.87 -12.51
C ILE A 217 0.81 -21.31 -11.08
N GLU A 218 1.28 -20.50 -10.13
CA GLU A 218 0.85 -20.57 -8.73
C GLU A 218 -0.65 -20.30 -8.67
N LEU A 219 -1.42 -21.25 -8.14
CA LEU A 219 -2.87 -21.18 -8.04
C LEU A 219 -3.30 -20.80 -6.61
N TRP A 220 -2.75 -21.49 -5.61
CA TRP A 220 -3.20 -21.39 -4.22
C TRP A 220 -2.03 -21.54 -3.24
N ASN A 221 -1.85 -20.57 -2.36
CA ASN A 221 -0.87 -20.62 -1.28
C ASN A 221 -1.51 -20.99 0.06
N LEU A 222 -0.93 -21.95 0.78
CA LEU A 222 -1.34 -22.42 2.09
C LEU A 222 -0.26 -22.04 3.11
N VAL A 223 -0.49 -20.95 3.85
CA VAL A 223 0.44 -20.42 4.84
C VAL A 223 0.15 -21.02 6.21
N PHE A 224 1.19 -21.60 6.82
CA PHE A 224 1.16 -22.19 8.14
C PHE A 224 1.70 -21.18 9.16
N ILE A 225 0.85 -20.19 9.48
CA ILE A 225 1.16 -19.06 10.36
C ILE A 225 1.55 -19.59 11.75
N GLN A 226 2.80 -19.36 12.14
CA GLN A 226 3.34 -19.81 13.43
C GLN A 226 4.33 -18.83 14.05
N PHE A 227 4.67 -17.76 13.34
CA PHE A 227 5.60 -16.72 13.79
C PHE A 227 5.00 -15.31 13.63
N ASN A 228 5.52 -14.37 14.41
CA ASN A 228 5.45 -12.94 14.18
C ASN A 228 6.85 -12.43 13.84
N ARG A 229 7.00 -11.70 12.73
CA ARG A 229 8.24 -10.98 12.45
C ARG A 229 8.26 -9.64 13.18
N GLU A 230 9.30 -9.44 13.96
CA GLU A 230 9.56 -8.21 14.69
C GLU A 230 10.34 -7.20 13.83
N ALA A 231 10.38 -5.94 14.26
CA ALA A 231 11.02 -4.85 13.51
C ALA A 231 12.54 -5.02 13.32
N ASP A 232 13.20 -5.81 14.17
CA ASP A 232 14.62 -6.19 14.04
C ASP A 232 14.85 -7.37 13.09
N GLY A 233 13.77 -7.91 12.50
CA GLY A 233 13.78 -9.06 11.61
C GLY A 233 13.74 -10.40 12.33
N SER A 234 13.74 -10.44 13.67
CA SER A 234 13.64 -11.70 14.43
C SER A 234 12.24 -12.33 14.31
N LEU A 235 12.19 -13.66 14.45
CA LEU A 235 10.94 -14.45 14.42
C LEU A 235 10.55 -14.86 15.83
N LYS A 236 9.40 -14.37 16.29
CA LYS A 236 8.80 -14.76 17.58
C LYS A 236 7.69 -15.77 17.36
N SER A 237 7.70 -16.89 18.10
CA SER A 237 6.62 -17.87 18.02
C SER A 237 5.29 -17.29 18.49
N LEU A 238 4.22 -17.58 17.75
CA LEU A 238 2.85 -17.25 18.12
C LEU A 238 2.32 -18.21 19.20
N PRO A 239 1.35 -17.78 20.03
CA PRO A 239 0.78 -18.61 21.09
C PRO A 239 -0.04 -19.80 20.56
N ALA A 240 -0.52 -19.71 19.32
CA ALA A 240 -1.20 -20.79 18.61
C ALA A 240 -0.68 -20.86 17.17
N LYS A 241 -0.88 -22.03 16.55
CA LYS A 241 -0.64 -22.21 15.12
C LYS A 241 -1.93 -21.96 14.36
N HIS A 242 -1.82 -21.30 13.22
CA HIS A 242 -2.95 -20.87 12.42
C HIS A 242 -2.76 -21.25 10.95
N VAL A 243 -3.86 -21.29 10.20
CA VAL A 243 -3.82 -21.47 8.75
C VAL A 243 -4.34 -20.19 8.11
N ASP A 244 -3.64 -19.74 7.09
CA ASP A 244 -4.04 -18.68 6.18
C ASP A 244 -3.86 -19.17 4.76
N THR A 245 -4.94 -19.22 3.97
CA THR A 245 -4.83 -19.59 2.56
C THR A 245 -5.28 -18.44 1.65
N GLY A 246 -4.71 -18.42 0.44
CA GLY A 246 -5.09 -17.48 -0.60
C GLY A 246 -4.97 -18.09 -1.99
N MET A 247 -6.11 -18.24 -2.67
CA MET A 247 -6.20 -18.67 -4.07
C MET A 247 -6.62 -17.50 -4.95
N GLY A 248 -5.91 -17.31 -6.06
CA GLY A 248 -6.25 -16.27 -7.04
C GLY A 248 -7.54 -16.63 -7.78
N PHE A 249 -8.62 -15.89 -7.56
CA PHE A 249 -9.92 -16.14 -8.18
C PHE A 249 -9.85 -16.11 -9.71
N GLU A 250 -9.19 -15.10 -10.29
CA GLU A 250 -9.07 -14.95 -11.74
C GLU A 250 -8.20 -16.05 -12.36
N ARG A 251 -7.17 -16.49 -11.63
CA ARG A 251 -6.31 -17.63 -12.02
C ARG A 251 -7.13 -18.93 -12.06
N LEU A 252 -7.87 -19.24 -10.99
CA LEU A 252 -8.75 -20.40 -10.94
C LEU A 252 -9.82 -20.36 -12.04
N THR A 253 -10.49 -19.22 -12.19
CA THR A 253 -11.55 -19.05 -13.19
C THR A 253 -11.03 -19.27 -14.60
N SER A 254 -9.84 -18.76 -14.94
CA SER A 254 -9.26 -19.01 -16.26
C SER A 254 -8.90 -20.48 -16.48
N ILE A 255 -8.43 -21.20 -15.46
CA ILE A 255 -8.19 -22.65 -15.57
C ILE A 255 -9.50 -23.40 -15.83
N LEU A 256 -10.54 -23.13 -15.03
CA LEU A 256 -11.84 -23.80 -15.14
C LEU A 256 -12.58 -23.50 -16.44
N GLN A 257 -12.34 -22.33 -17.03
CA GLN A 257 -12.89 -21.95 -18.34
C GLN A 257 -11.98 -22.32 -19.51
N HIS A 258 -10.90 -23.08 -19.26
CA HIS A 258 -9.92 -23.51 -20.26
C HIS A 258 -9.33 -22.35 -21.07
N LYS A 259 -9.02 -21.24 -20.38
CA LYS A 259 -8.35 -20.05 -20.94
C LYS A 259 -6.89 -20.02 -20.55
N ASN A 260 -6.05 -19.41 -21.39
CA ASN A 260 -4.62 -19.23 -21.12
C ASN A 260 -4.30 -17.92 -20.40
N SER A 261 -5.31 -17.10 -20.15
CA SER A 261 -5.18 -15.74 -19.64
C SER A 261 -6.35 -15.45 -18.71
N ASN A 262 -6.08 -14.77 -17.60
CA ASN A 262 -7.11 -14.30 -16.68
C ASN A 262 -8.09 -13.37 -17.41
N TYR A 263 -7.57 -12.57 -18.36
CA TYR A 263 -8.31 -11.57 -19.13
C TYR A 263 -9.28 -12.14 -20.16
N ASP A 264 -9.23 -13.45 -20.43
CA ASP A 264 -10.05 -14.09 -21.45
C ASP A 264 -11.34 -14.71 -20.87
N THR A 265 -11.61 -14.43 -19.59
CA THR A 265 -12.74 -14.95 -18.82
C THR A 265 -13.93 -13.99 -18.83
N ASP A 266 -15.09 -14.49 -18.42
CA ASP A 266 -16.30 -13.68 -18.17
C ASP A 266 -16.14 -12.59 -17.10
N VAL A 267 -15.01 -12.60 -16.36
CA VAL A 267 -14.62 -11.52 -15.43
C VAL A 267 -14.17 -10.25 -16.16
N PHE A 268 -13.56 -10.37 -17.34
CA PHE A 268 -12.94 -9.24 -18.06
C PHE A 268 -13.58 -8.95 -19.41
N VAL A 269 -14.09 -9.98 -20.11
CA VAL A 269 -14.67 -9.84 -21.45
C VAL A 269 -15.73 -8.73 -21.53
N PRO A 270 -16.69 -8.57 -20.58
CA PRO A 270 -17.65 -7.48 -20.63
C PRO A 270 -17.01 -6.08 -20.60
N ILE A 271 -15.88 -5.93 -19.89
CA ILE A 271 -15.13 -4.68 -19.82
C ILE A 271 -14.40 -4.44 -21.16
N PHE A 272 -13.84 -5.48 -21.77
CA PHE A 272 -13.21 -5.38 -23.09
C PHE A 272 -14.23 -5.01 -24.18
N ASP A 273 -15.42 -5.58 -24.17
CA ASP A 273 -16.48 -5.22 -25.10
C ASP A 273 -16.84 -3.73 -24.98
N ALA A 274 -16.96 -3.23 -23.74
CA ALA A 274 -17.22 -1.82 -23.48
C ALA A 274 -16.07 -0.90 -23.93
N ILE A 275 -14.82 -1.32 -23.71
CA ILE A 275 -13.64 -0.60 -24.23
C ILE A 275 -13.68 -0.55 -25.76
N GLN A 276 -13.98 -1.66 -26.43
CA GLN A 276 -14.07 -1.69 -27.88
C GLN A 276 -15.15 -0.75 -28.40
N GLN A 277 -16.35 -0.82 -27.81
CA GLN A 277 -17.48 0.04 -28.19
C GLN A 277 -17.19 1.52 -27.98
N ALA A 278 -16.54 1.88 -26.87
CA ALA A 278 -16.23 3.27 -26.53
C ALA A 278 -15.09 3.87 -27.37
N THR A 279 -14.18 3.04 -27.89
CA THR A 279 -12.95 3.52 -28.53
C THR A 279 -12.90 3.28 -30.03
N GLY A 280 -13.68 2.32 -30.55
CA GLY A 280 -13.57 1.85 -31.94
C GLY A 280 -12.25 1.11 -32.23
N ALA A 281 -11.48 0.75 -31.20
CA ALA A 281 -10.27 -0.06 -31.36
C ALA A 281 -10.59 -1.43 -31.96
N ARG A 282 -9.58 -2.07 -32.57
CA ARG A 282 -9.72 -3.47 -33.04
C ARG A 282 -10.08 -4.38 -31.86
N PRO A 283 -10.77 -5.52 -32.10
CA PRO A 283 -11.00 -6.51 -31.05
C PRO A 283 -9.72 -6.93 -30.33
N TYR A 284 -9.85 -7.21 -29.03
CA TYR A 284 -8.79 -7.82 -28.24
C TYR A 284 -8.42 -9.19 -28.81
N SER A 285 -7.11 -9.45 -28.97
CA SER A 285 -6.60 -10.68 -29.59
C SER A 285 -5.68 -11.51 -28.71
N GLY A 286 -5.52 -11.14 -27.43
CA GLY A 286 -4.76 -11.93 -26.46
C GLY A 286 -3.23 -11.89 -26.64
N LYS A 287 -2.69 -11.02 -27.50
CA LYS A 287 -1.25 -10.98 -27.76
C LYS A 287 -0.51 -10.30 -26.62
N VAL A 288 0.74 -10.73 -26.41
CA VAL A 288 1.65 -10.23 -25.38
C VAL A 288 3.02 -9.95 -25.96
N GLY A 289 3.76 -9.03 -25.32
CA GLY A 289 5.14 -8.72 -25.67
C GLY A 289 5.33 -8.35 -27.16
N PRO A 290 6.35 -8.90 -27.85
CA PRO A 290 6.61 -8.59 -29.26
C PRO A 290 5.47 -8.94 -30.22
N HIS A 291 4.56 -9.84 -29.84
CA HIS A 291 3.41 -10.20 -30.66
C HIS A 291 2.31 -9.13 -30.62
N ASP A 292 2.27 -8.27 -29.60
CA ASP A 292 1.37 -7.13 -29.48
C ASP A 292 2.07 -5.83 -29.96
N ALA A 293 2.49 -5.82 -31.23
CA ALA A 293 3.33 -4.75 -31.79
C ALA A 293 2.67 -3.36 -31.74
N ASP A 294 1.33 -3.29 -31.82
CA ASP A 294 0.55 -2.06 -31.71
C ASP A 294 0.18 -1.70 -30.26
N LYS A 295 0.52 -2.57 -29.29
CA LYS A 295 0.24 -2.46 -27.85
C LYS A 295 -1.24 -2.39 -27.49
N VAL A 296 -2.12 -2.72 -28.44
CA VAL A 296 -3.56 -2.60 -28.24
C VAL A 296 -4.03 -3.60 -27.20
N ASP A 297 -3.54 -4.85 -27.25
CA ASP A 297 -3.98 -5.89 -26.30
C ASP A 297 -3.48 -5.56 -24.87
N MET A 298 -2.26 -5.04 -24.72
CA MET A 298 -1.76 -4.49 -23.47
C MET A 298 -2.63 -3.35 -22.96
N ALA A 299 -3.03 -2.42 -23.83
CA ALA A 299 -3.88 -1.29 -23.45
C ALA A 299 -5.26 -1.75 -22.95
N TYR A 300 -5.87 -2.75 -23.59
CA TYR A 300 -7.10 -3.39 -23.10
C TYR A 300 -6.93 -3.91 -21.67
N ARG A 301 -5.88 -4.73 -21.44
CA ARG A 301 -5.58 -5.32 -20.12
C ARG A 301 -5.36 -4.25 -19.05
N VAL A 302 -4.54 -3.24 -19.34
CA VAL A 302 -4.23 -2.14 -18.40
C VAL A 302 -5.49 -1.34 -18.06
N VAL A 303 -6.28 -0.94 -19.06
CA VAL A 303 -7.48 -0.13 -18.83
C VAL A 303 -8.51 -0.90 -18.01
N ALA A 304 -8.75 -2.18 -18.33
CA ALA A 304 -9.73 -3.01 -17.61
C ALA A 304 -9.31 -3.30 -16.15
N ASP A 305 -8.03 -3.62 -15.92
CA ASP A 305 -7.51 -3.81 -14.57
C ASP A 305 -7.61 -2.52 -13.72
N HIS A 306 -7.19 -1.40 -14.29
CA HIS A 306 -7.11 -0.16 -13.55
C HIS A 306 -8.49 0.43 -13.25
N ILE A 307 -9.50 0.26 -14.11
CA ILE A 307 -10.87 0.69 -13.78
C ILE A 307 -11.47 -0.15 -12.65
N ARG A 308 -11.20 -1.46 -12.60
CA ARG A 308 -11.62 -2.33 -11.47
C ARG A 308 -10.97 -1.85 -10.18
N THR A 309 -9.66 -1.63 -10.20
CA THR A 309 -8.87 -1.15 -9.06
C THR A 309 -9.38 0.17 -8.49
N LEU A 310 -9.58 1.17 -9.36
CA LEU A 310 -10.04 2.50 -8.94
C LEU A 310 -11.47 2.46 -8.43
N SER A 311 -12.35 1.70 -9.09
CA SER A 311 -13.75 1.58 -8.67
C SER A 311 -13.86 1.00 -7.27
N ILE A 312 -13.13 -0.09 -7.00
CA ILE A 312 -13.08 -0.73 -5.67
C ILE A 312 -12.47 0.21 -4.63
N ALA A 313 -11.32 0.81 -4.91
CA ALA A 313 -10.65 1.68 -3.95
C ALA A 313 -11.47 2.93 -3.59
N ILE A 314 -12.21 3.49 -4.55
CA ILE A 314 -13.08 4.65 -4.32
C ILE A 314 -14.36 4.24 -3.57
N ALA A 315 -14.94 3.07 -3.90
CA ALA A 315 -16.07 2.52 -3.16
C ALA A 315 -15.74 2.30 -1.68
N ASP A 316 -14.52 1.83 -1.40
CA ASP A 316 -13.99 1.62 -0.04
C ASP A 316 -13.45 2.90 0.62
N GLY A 317 -13.71 4.08 0.02
CA GLY A 317 -13.52 5.38 0.66
C GLY A 317 -12.21 6.11 0.33
N SER A 318 -11.33 5.56 -0.50
CA SER A 318 -10.15 6.27 -1.01
C SER A 318 -10.49 7.14 -2.22
N GLN A 319 -9.48 7.84 -2.76
CA GLN A 319 -9.62 8.68 -3.95
C GLN A 319 -8.24 9.01 -4.56
N PRO A 320 -8.17 9.41 -5.84
CA PRO A 320 -6.95 9.95 -6.43
C PRO A 320 -6.49 11.26 -5.74
N GLY A 321 -5.20 11.37 -5.45
CA GLY A 321 -4.62 12.50 -4.72
C GLY A 321 -3.10 12.62 -4.87
N ASN A 322 -2.45 13.37 -3.98
CA ASN A 322 -1.02 13.73 -4.12
C ASN A 322 -0.09 13.04 -3.11
N VAL A 323 -0.62 12.30 -2.13
CA VAL A 323 0.17 11.70 -1.05
C VAL A 323 -0.29 10.27 -0.76
N GLY A 324 0.65 9.42 -0.35
CA GLY A 324 0.36 8.06 0.13
C GLY A 324 -0.46 7.23 -0.86
N ARG A 325 -1.51 6.56 -0.35
CA ARG A 325 -2.39 5.70 -1.16
C ARG A 325 -3.13 6.47 -2.25
N GLU A 326 -3.52 7.71 -1.97
CA GLU A 326 -4.21 8.55 -2.96
C GLU A 326 -3.30 8.86 -4.16
N TYR A 327 -2.00 9.03 -3.94
CA TYR A 327 -1.03 9.21 -5.03
C TYR A 327 -0.90 7.96 -5.90
N VAL A 328 -0.93 6.78 -5.28
CA VAL A 328 -0.94 5.50 -6.03
C VAL A 328 -2.19 5.39 -6.90
N LEU A 329 -3.37 5.71 -6.37
CA LEU A 329 -4.60 5.72 -7.19
C LEU A 329 -4.53 6.75 -8.33
N ARG A 330 -3.95 7.94 -8.08
CA ARG A 330 -3.72 8.93 -9.15
C ARG A 330 -2.77 8.38 -10.23
N ARG A 331 -1.72 7.65 -9.85
CA ARG A 331 -0.78 7.01 -10.80
C ARG A 331 -1.49 6.00 -11.69
N ILE A 332 -2.23 5.08 -11.08
CA ILE A 332 -3.03 4.05 -11.76
C ILE A 332 -4.00 4.73 -12.74
N LEU A 333 -4.75 5.73 -12.30
CA LEU A 333 -5.69 6.46 -13.17
C LEU A 333 -4.99 7.12 -14.35
N ARG A 334 -3.90 7.86 -14.12
CA ARG A 334 -3.16 8.54 -15.20
C ARG A 334 -2.54 7.55 -16.19
N ARG A 335 -2.08 6.39 -15.72
CA ARG A 335 -1.60 5.30 -16.59
C ARG A 335 -2.73 4.76 -17.47
N ALA A 336 -3.90 4.45 -16.90
CA ALA A 336 -5.06 3.98 -17.66
C ALA A 336 -5.52 5.00 -18.71
N VAL A 337 -5.62 6.28 -18.32
CA VAL A 337 -6.00 7.37 -19.24
C VAL A 337 -4.98 7.53 -20.36
N ARG A 338 -3.66 7.40 -20.09
CA ARG A 338 -2.64 7.41 -21.15
C ARG A 338 -2.89 6.28 -22.15
N TYR A 339 -3.00 5.04 -21.69
CA TYR A 339 -3.21 3.89 -22.58
C TYR A 339 -4.52 4.03 -23.39
N GLY A 340 -5.61 4.46 -22.75
CA GLY A 340 -6.87 4.74 -23.43
C GLY A 340 -6.76 5.80 -24.51
N ARG A 341 -6.17 6.95 -24.19
CA ARG A 341 -6.11 8.11 -25.11
C ARG A 341 -5.04 7.96 -26.18
N GLU A 342 -3.86 7.46 -25.83
CA GLU A 342 -2.71 7.36 -26.73
C GLU A 342 -2.73 6.10 -27.60
N VAL A 343 -3.08 4.94 -27.03
CA VAL A 343 -3.06 3.65 -27.74
C VAL A 343 -4.43 3.33 -28.33
N LEU A 344 -5.47 3.31 -27.49
CA LEU A 344 -6.83 2.95 -27.92
C LEU A 344 -7.58 4.10 -28.62
N LYS A 345 -7.00 5.30 -28.66
CA LYS A 345 -7.58 6.51 -29.30
C LYS A 345 -8.94 6.93 -28.73
N ALA A 346 -9.19 6.59 -27.48
CA ALA A 346 -10.43 6.93 -26.79
C ALA A 346 -10.66 8.45 -26.70
N GLU A 347 -11.93 8.87 -26.63
CA GLU A 347 -12.30 10.25 -26.32
C GLU A 347 -12.19 10.56 -24.81
N GLU A 348 -12.23 11.84 -24.46
CA GLU A 348 -12.24 12.24 -23.05
C GLU A 348 -13.57 11.82 -22.42
N GLY A 349 -13.51 11.22 -21.24
CA GLY A 349 -14.69 10.74 -20.53
C GLY A 349 -14.99 9.26 -20.75
N PHE A 350 -14.25 8.57 -21.63
CA PHE A 350 -14.44 7.14 -21.86
C PHE A 350 -14.15 6.33 -20.59
N PHE A 351 -13.14 6.73 -19.80
CA PHE A 351 -12.61 5.90 -18.72
C PHE A 351 -13.57 5.85 -17.53
N ASN A 352 -14.12 6.99 -17.11
CA ASN A 352 -15.19 7.00 -16.11
C ASN A 352 -16.49 6.33 -16.63
N GLY A 353 -16.69 6.30 -17.95
CA GLY A 353 -17.79 5.59 -18.60
C GLY A 353 -17.73 4.07 -18.42
N LEU A 354 -16.60 3.48 -18.02
CA LEU A 354 -16.47 2.04 -17.76
C LEU A 354 -16.94 1.62 -16.36
N VAL A 355 -17.20 2.57 -15.45
CA VAL A 355 -17.56 2.29 -14.04
C VAL A 355 -18.85 1.48 -13.92
N ASN A 356 -19.85 1.77 -14.76
CA ASN A 356 -21.12 1.04 -14.76
C ASN A 356 -20.93 -0.45 -15.11
N VAL A 357 -20.02 -0.75 -16.05
CA VAL A 357 -19.71 -2.13 -16.45
C VAL A 357 -19.04 -2.87 -15.29
N VAL A 358 -18.10 -2.23 -14.60
CA VAL A 358 -17.48 -2.80 -13.40
C VAL A 358 -18.51 -3.05 -12.30
N ALA A 359 -19.42 -2.11 -12.06
CA ALA A 359 -20.50 -2.28 -11.08
C ALA A 359 -21.46 -3.42 -11.45
N ASN A 360 -21.70 -3.67 -12.74
CA ASN A 360 -22.49 -4.80 -13.20
C ASN A 360 -21.76 -6.14 -13.01
N VAL A 361 -20.46 -6.21 -13.32
CA VAL A 361 -19.65 -7.44 -13.22
C VAL A 361 -19.38 -7.83 -11.77
N LEU A 362 -19.07 -6.87 -10.90
CA LEU A 362 -18.60 -7.12 -9.54
C LEU A 362 -19.60 -6.76 -8.44
N GLY A 363 -20.65 -5.99 -8.75
CA GLY A 363 -21.52 -5.39 -7.74
C GLY A 363 -22.44 -6.34 -7.00
N ASP A 364 -22.59 -7.58 -7.46
CA ASP A 364 -23.31 -8.61 -6.70
C ASP A 364 -22.45 -9.17 -5.56
N VAL A 365 -21.13 -9.27 -5.77
CA VAL A 365 -20.15 -9.71 -4.77
C VAL A 365 -19.76 -8.56 -3.85
N PHE A 366 -19.62 -7.36 -4.40
CA PHE A 366 -19.27 -6.13 -3.68
C PHE A 366 -20.34 -5.05 -3.85
N PRO A 367 -21.45 -5.11 -3.08
CA PRO A 367 -22.60 -4.20 -3.23
C PRO A 367 -22.25 -2.72 -3.10
N GLU A 368 -21.21 -2.39 -2.35
CA GLU A 368 -20.69 -1.04 -2.22
C GLU A 368 -20.31 -0.38 -3.56
N LEU A 369 -19.99 -1.14 -4.61
CA LEU A 369 -19.75 -0.60 -5.95
C LEU A 369 -21.02 0.04 -6.54
N LYS A 370 -22.15 -0.69 -6.50
CA LYS A 370 -23.45 -0.21 -6.98
C LYS A 370 -23.94 0.97 -6.13
N GLN A 371 -23.74 0.90 -4.81
CA GLN A 371 -24.14 1.97 -3.89
C GLN A 371 -23.38 3.28 -4.11
N ASN A 372 -22.13 3.22 -4.60
CA ASN A 372 -21.26 4.38 -4.77
C ASN A 372 -20.96 4.72 -6.24
N GLU A 373 -21.66 4.13 -7.22
CA GLU A 373 -21.34 4.23 -8.65
C GLU A 373 -21.18 5.68 -9.12
N GLU A 374 -22.12 6.56 -8.77
CA GLU A 374 -22.08 7.97 -9.16
C GLU A 374 -20.86 8.70 -8.60
N ARG A 375 -20.53 8.43 -7.32
CA ARG A 375 -19.34 9.01 -6.66
C ARG A 375 -18.07 8.52 -7.34
N ILE A 376 -17.97 7.23 -7.65
CA ILE A 376 -16.83 6.63 -8.33
C ILE A 376 -16.63 7.31 -9.69
N ARG A 377 -17.69 7.37 -10.50
CA ARG A 377 -17.67 7.99 -11.82
C ARG A 377 -17.20 9.44 -11.75
N LYS A 378 -17.77 10.24 -10.84
CA LYS A 378 -17.40 11.65 -10.66
C LYS A 378 -15.94 11.86 -10.27
N MET A 379 -15.43 11.05 -9.34
CA MET A 379 -14.03 11.16 -8.91
C MET A 379 -13.05 10.81 -10.03
N ILE A 380 -13.36 9.76 -10.81
CA ILE A 380 -12.54 9.38 -11.97
C ILE A 380 -12.60 10.46 -13.04
N GLN A 381 -13.79 10.97 -13.35
CA GLN A 381 -14.00 12.03 -14.34
C GLN A 381 -13.16 13.28 -14.01
N VAL A 382 -13.21 13.78 -12.78
CA VAL A 382 -12.46 14.99 -12.38
C VAL A 382 -10.96 14.82 -12.59
N GLU A 383 -10.40 13.66 -12.25
CA GLU A 383 -8.97 13.41 -12.43
C GLU A 383 -8.61 13.17 -13.91
N GLU A 384 -9.47 12.48 -14.67
CA GLU A 384 -9.33 12.24 -16.12
C GLU A 384 -9.31 13.55 -16.91
N GLU A 385 -10.27 14.45 -16.68
CA GLU A 385 -10.34 15.78 -17.29
C GLU A 385 -9.10 16.60 -16.91
N SER A 386 -8.70 16.54 -15.64
CA SER A 386 -7.54 17.28 -15.15
C SER A 386 -6.25 16.88 -15.87
N PHE A 387 -6.03 15.58 -16.06
CA PHE A 387 -4.84 15.05 -16.72
C PHE A 387 -4.89 15.20 -18.25
N SER A 388 -6.06 14.98 -18.86
CA SER A 388 -6.26 15.06 -20.32
C SER A 388 -5.83 16.40 -20.92
N ARG A 389 -6.04 17.51 -20.19
CA ARG A 389 -5.60 18.86 -20.59
C ARG A 389 -4.10 18.98 -20.90
N ASN A 390 -3.28 18.17 -20.23
CA ASN A 390 -1.82 18.23 -20.34
C ASN A 390 -1.20 16.96 -20.95
N LEU A 391 -1.94 15.86 -21.07
CA LEU A 391 -1.47 14.57 -21.57
C LEU A 391 -0.70 14.70 -22.91
N PHE A 392 -1.34 15.19 -23.97
CA PHE A 392 -0.69 15.29 -25.29
C PHE A 392 0.42 16.35 -25.36
N LYS A 393 0.43 17.33 -24.44
CA LYS A 393 1.55 18.28 -24.33
C LYS A 393 2.75 17.61 -23.65
N GLY A 394 2.50 16.83 -22.60
CA GLY A 394 3.51 16.03 -21.91
C GLY A 394 4.12 14.96 -22.81
N ILE A 395 3.30 14.21 -23.55
CA ILE A 395 3.79 13.22 -24.54
C ILE A 395 4.69 13.90 -25.59
N ARG A 396 4.27 15.06 -26.12
CA ARG A 396 5.10 15.82 -27.08
C ARG A 396 6.42 16.29 -26.46
N LYS A 397 6.41 16.75 -25.21
CA LYS A 397 7.62 17.13 -24.47
C LYS A 397 8.55 15.94 -24.27
N PHE A 398 8.00 14.79 -23.85
CA PHE A 398 8.75 13.56 -23.68
C PHE A 398 9.40 13.10 -24.99
N ASN A 399 8.63 13.04 -26.08
CA ASN A 399 9.13 12.60 -27.39
C ASN A 399 10.30 13.47 -27.88
N LYS A 400 10.17 14.80 -27.76
CA LYS A 400 11.26 15.74 -28.09
C LYS A 400 12.48 15.53 -27.20
N ALA A 401 12.29 15.28 -25.91
CA ALA A 401 13.42 15.07 -25.01
C ALA A 401 14.20 13.80 -25.38
N VAL A 402 13.50 12.71 -25.70
CA VAL A 402 14.10 11.43 -26.12
C VAL A 402 14.95 11.58 -27.39
N GLU A 403 14.51 12.39 -28.37
CA GLU A 403 15.28 12.66 -29.60
C GLU A 403 16.66 13.30 -29.34
N HIS A 404 16.84 13.97 -28.20
CA HIS A 404 18.06 14.69 -27.84
C HIS A 404 18.89 13.97 -26.76
N VAL A 405 18.49 12.76 -26.35
CA VAL A 405 19.25 11.98 -25.37
C VAL A 405 20.55 11.49 -26.02
N GLN A 406 21.67 11.75 -25.34
CA GLN A 406 22.95 11.11 -25.66
C GLN A 406 23.07 9.81 -24.82
N GLY A 407 23.10 8.65 -25.48
CA GLY A 407 23.04 7.35 -24.81
C GLY A 407 21.60 6.86 -24.61
N ASN A 408 21.32 6.18 -23.50
CA ASN A 408 20.03 5.54 -23.22
C ASN A 408 19.36 6.04 -21.92
N ILE A 409 19.76 7.20 -21.39
CA ILE A 409 19.27 7.71 -20.10
C ILE A 409 18.60 9.08 -20.28
N LEU A 410 17.29 9.15 -20.05
CA LEU A 410 16.54 10.40 -20.00
C LEU A 410 16.87 11.14 -18.70
N SER A 411 17.15 12.44 -18.79
CA SER A 411 17.55 13.22 -17.61
C SER A 411 16.45 13.34 -16.56
N GLY A 412 16.86 13.35 -15.30
CA GLY A 412 15.98 13.49 -14.16
C GLY A 412 15.28 14.85 -14.11
N GLU A 413 15.89 15.90 -14.65
CA GLU A 413 15.29 17.23 -14.78
C GLU A 413 14.11 17.22 -15.76
N VAL A 414 14.23 16.49 -16.88
CA VAL A 414 13.12 16.33 -17.83
C VAL A 414 11.99 15.53 -17.20
N ALA A 415 12.31 14.41 -16.52
CA ALA A 415 11.32 13.64 -15.79
C ALA A 415 10.62 14.49 -14.70
N PHE A 416 11.37 15.37 -14.04
CA PHE A 416 10.83 16.30 -13.05
C PHE A 416 9.92 17.35 -13.70
N GLU A 417 10.27 17.89 -14.86
CA GLU A 417 9.42 18.80 -15.62
C GLU A 417 8.11 18.10 -16.05
N LEU A 418 8.21 16.88 -16.57
CA LEU A 418 7.05 16.05 -16.94
C LEU A 418 6.11 15.84 -15.74
N SER A 419 6.66 15.54 -14.56
CA SER A 419 5.88 15.41 -13.34
C SER A 419 5.29 16.73 -12.85
N HIS A 420 6.12 17.76 -12.68
CA HIS A 420 5.72 19.01 -12.06
C HIS A 420 4.80 19.86 -12.93
N THR A 421 5.06 19.92 -14.24
CA THR A 421 4.34 20.79 -15.17
C THR A 421 3.19 20.08 -15.86
N PHE A 422 3.40 18.84 -16.29
CA PHE A 422 2.42 18.09 -17.09
C PHE A 422 1.66 17.05 -16.27
N GLY A 423 2.08 16.79 -15.03
CA GLY A 423 1.43 15.83 -14.16
C GLY A 423 1.76 14.38 -14.50
N PHE A 424 2.88 14.08 -15.14
CA PHE A 424 3.26 12.70 -15.45
C PHE A 424 3.95 12.10 -14.24
N PRO A 425 3.38 11.09 -13.58
CA PRO A 425 4.10 10.40 -12.52
C PRO A 425 5.45 9.85 -13.02
N LEU A 426 6.40 9.66 -12.10
CA LEU A 426 7.74 9.19 -12.47
C LEU A 426 7.68 7.82 -13.15
N ASP A 427 6.89 6.89 -12.61
CA ASP A 427 6.65 5.56 -13.15
C ASP A 427 6.02 5.61 -14.54
N LEU A 428 5.07 6.53 -14.79
CA LEU A 428 4.53 6.72 -16.14
C LEU A 428 5.62 7.16 -17.12
N THR A 429 6.53 8.03 -16.68
CA THR A 429 7.67 8.49 -17.48
C THR A 429 8.70 7.38 -17.71
N GLN A 430 8.96 6.55 -16.69
CA GLN A 430 9.83 5.38 -16.77
C GLN A 430 9.27 4.36 -17.76
N LEU A 431 7.98 4.08 -17.70
CA LEU A 431 7.30 3.16 -18.60
C LEU A 431 7.34 3.68 -20.05
N MET A 432 7.10 4.97 -20.27
CA MET A 432 7.27 5.59 -21.59
C MET A 432 8.71 5.50 -22.12
N ALA A 433 9.71 5.60 -21.23
CA ALA A 433 11.12 5.45 -21.57
C ALA A 433 11.45 3.99 -21.93
N GLU A 434 11.00 3.03 -21.12
CA GLU A 434 11.17 1.58 -21.34
C GLU A 434 10.61 1.15 -22.70
N GLU A 435 9.42 1.62 -23.04
CA GLU A 435 8.78 1.40 -24.34
C GLU A 435 9.61 1.86 -25.54
N LYS A 436 10.52 2.81 -25.32
CA LYS A 436 11.47 3.33 -26.34
C LYS A 436 12.90 2.82 -26.11
N LYS A 437 13.11 1.87 -25.20
CA LYS A 437 14.42 1.31 -24.81
C LYS A 437 15.36 2.33 -24.12
N PHE A 438 14.79 3.29 -23.41
CA PHE A 438 15.50 4.24 -22.54
C PHE A 438 15.23 3.93 -21.06
N SER A 439 16.13 4.36 -20.19
CA SER A 439 15.90 4.47 -18.75
C SER A 439 15.79 5.94 -18.32
N VAL A 440 15.43 6.20 -17.06
CA VAL A 440 15.31 7.55 -16.50
C VAL A 440 16.31 7.71 -15.36
N ASP A 441 17.00 8.85 -15.28
CA ASP A 441 17.82 9.20 -14.11
C ASP A 441 16.92 9.52 -12.90
N ILE A 442 16.59 8.48 -12.13
CA ILE A 442 15.76 8.55 -10.92
C ILE A 442 16.42 9.44 -9.86
N GLU A 443 17.74 9.34 -9.69
CA GLU A 443 18.48 10.15 -8.73
C GLU A 443 18.45 11.64 -9.12
N GLY A 444 18.59 11.96 -10.41
CA GLY A 444 18.39 13.31 -10.93
C GLY A 444 17.00 13.84 -10.70
N PHE A 445 15.97 13.01 -10.88
CA PHE A 445 14.59 13.38 -10.60
C PHE A 445 14.42 13.74 -9.12
N HIS A 446 14.92 12.92 -8.21
CA HIS A 446 14.87 13.18 -6.77
C HIS A 446 15.65 14.44 -6.38
N ARG A 447 16.83 14.68 -6.97
CA ARG A 447 17.60 15.92 -6.79
C ARG A 447 16.80 17.14 -7.23
N ALA A 448 16.18 17.10 -8.41
CA ALA A 448 15.35 18.17 -8.94
C ALA A 448 14.11 18.43 -8.08
N MET A 449 13.44 17.37 -7.61
CA MET A 449 12.29 17.44 -6.70
C MET A 449 12.67 18.05 -5.35
N LYS A 450 13.81 17.64 -4.77
CA LYS A 450 14.33 18.20 -3.52
C LYS A 450 14.64 19.70 -3.68
N ALA A 451 15.35 20.08 -4.75
CA ALA A 451 15.66 21.47 -5.05
C ALA A 451 14.39 22.32 -5.27
N ALA A 452 13.34 21.77 -5.90
CA ALA A 452 12.04 22.44 -6.04
C ALA A 452 11.33 22.60 -4.69
N ARG A 453 11.38 21.60 -3.82
CA ARG A 453 10.81 21.65 -2.45
C ARG A 453 11.55 22.65 -1.55
N GLU A 454 12.86 22.79 -1.72
CA GLU A 454 13.66 23.81 -1.02
C GLU A 454 13.36 25.23 -1.53
N ARG A 455 13.20 25.40 -2.85
CA ARG A 455 12.73 26.66 -3.45
C ARG A 455 11.31 27.03 -3.02
N SER A 456 10.40 26.06 -2.87
CA SER A 456 9.02 26.32 -2.43
C SER A 456 8.92 26.67 -0.95
N LYS A 457 9.87 26.23 -0.11
CA LYS A 457 9.99 26.62 1.31
C LYS A 457 10.49 28.06 1.51
N THR A 458 11.24 28.62 0.56
CA THR A 458 11.73 30.01 0.59
C THR A 458 10.78 31.01 -0.10
N ALA A 459 9.95 30.53 -1.03
CA ALA A 459 8.90 31.30 -1.72
C ALA A 459 7.61 31.72 -0.94
N PRO A 460 7.20 31.16 0.23
CA PRO A 460 5.86 31.40 0.78
C PRO A 460 5.62 32.85 1.16
N LYS A 461 6.66 33.60 1.54
CA LYS A 461 6.53 35.03 1.89
C LYS A 461 6.32 35.94 0.67
N LYS A 462 6.89 35.62 -0.50
CA LYS A 462 6.80 36.49 -1.70
C LYS A 462 5.54 36.23 -2.55
N LYS A 463 5.12 34.97 -2.69
CA LYS A 463 4.00 34.60 -3.58
C LYS A 463 2.62 34.98 -3.02
N VAL A 464 2.47 35.03 -1.69
CA VAL A 464 1.23 35.44 -1.01
C VAL A 464 1.02 36.96 -1.07
N LEU A 465 2.10 37.75 -1.01
CA LEU A 465 2.04 39.21 -1.19
C LEU A 465 1.68 39.59 -2.64
N SER A 466 2.17 38.84 -3.64
CA SER A 466 1.89 39.12 -5.05
C SER A 466 0.48 38.69 -5.50
N LEU A 467 -0.11 37.64 -4.92
CA LEU A 467 -1.47 37.22 -5.25
C LEU A 467 -2.53 38.16 -4.67
N LYS A 468 -2.28 38.76 -3.48
CA LYS A 468 -3.15 39.79 -2.91
C LYS A 468 -3.16 41.06 -3.75
N SER A 469 -1.99 41.55 -4.17
CA SER A 469 -1.89 42.73 -5.04
C SER A 469 -2.54 42.52 -6.41
N ASN A 470 -2.52 41.30 -6.93
CA ASN A 470 -3.09 40.98 -8.25
C ASN A 470 -4.62 40.85 -8.21
N VAL A 471 -5.22 40.40 -7.11
CA VAL A 471 -6.70 40.33 -6.99
C VAL A 471 -7.32 41.72 -6.78
N GLU A 472 -6.62 42.64 -6.12
CA GLU A 472 -7.07 44.02 -5.94
C GLU A 472 -7.08 44.82 -7.25
N THR A 473 -6.14 44.53 -8.15
CA THR A 473 -5.92 45.26 -9.42
C THR A 473 -6.73 44.73 -10.61
N LEU A 474 -7.41 43.59 -10.50
CA LEU A 474 -8.25 43.06 -11.59
C LEU A 474 -9.54 43.89 -11.77
N SER A 475 -9.83 44.33 -13.00
CA SER A 475 -11.05 45.06 -13.35
C SER A 475 -12.20 44.07 -13.63
N ILE A 476 -12.81 43.54 -12.57
CA ILE A 476 -13.92 42.56 -12.62
C ILE A 476 -15.06 43.09 -11.74
N PRO A 477 -16.35 42.86 -12.08
CA PRO A 477 -17.48 43.29 -11.26
C PRO A 477 -17.37 42.87 -9.79
N ALA A 478 -17.79 43.76 -8.88
CA ALA A 478 -17.64 43.60 -7.43
C ALA A 478 -18.25 42.28 -6.89
N ALA A 479 -19.33 41.79 -7.50
CA ALA A 479 -19.96 40.52 -7.17
C ALA A 479 -19.04 39.31 -7.43
N LYS A 480 -18.38 39.26 -8.60
CA LYS A 480 -17.39 38.21 -8.95
C LYS A 480 -16.13 38.29 -8.08
N LYS A 481 -15.72 39.49 -7.65
CA LYS A 481 -14.64 39.66 -6.66
C LYS A 481 -15.03 39.10 -5.28
N ALA A 482 -16.31 39.19 -4.90
CA ALA A 482 -16.81 38.65 -3.65
C ALA A 482 -16.93 37.11 -3.70
N GLU A 483 -17.44 36.55 -4.81
CA GLU A 483 -17.53 35.09 -5.04
C GLU A 483 -16.14 34.43 -5.04
N ASN A 484 -15.18 34.98 -5.78
CA ASN A 484 -13.81 34.47 -5.80
C ASN A 484 -13.11 34.59 -4.44
N LYS A 485 -13.47 35.60 -3.62
CA LYS A 485 -12.99 35.69 -2.22
C LYS A 485 -13.59 34.56 -1.37
N ILE A 486 -14.87 34.25 -1.54
CA ILE A 486 -15.56 33.20 -0.79
C ILE A 486 -15.02 31.80 -1.16
N GLU A 487 -14.80 31.52 -2.46
CA GLU A 487 -14.21 30.25 -2.93
C GLU A 487 -12.76 30.03 -2.47
N ILE A 488 -12.00 31.09 -2.22
CA ILE A 488 -10.62 31.00 -1.70
C ILE A 488 -10.60 30.90 -0.16
N VAL A 489 -11.52 31.58 0.53
CA VAL A 489 -11.54 31.67 2.00
C VAL A 489 -12.16 30.42 2.64
N LEU A 490 -13.16 29.78 2.03
CA LEU A 490 -13.83 28.60 2.59
C LEU A 490 -12.90 27.37 2.73
N PRO A 491 -12.13 26.96 1.70
CA PRO A 491 -11.15 25.88 1.84
C PRO A 491 -10.00 26.25 2.78
N GLN A 492 -9.63 27.53 2.87
CA GLN A 492 -8.62 28.00 3.82
C GLN A 492 -9.09 27.87 5.27
N ASP A 493 -10.34 28.21 5.56
CA ASP A 493 -10.89 28.05 6.91
C ASP A 493 -11.05 26.58 7.28
N GLN A 494 -11.42 25.71 6.33
CA GLN A 494 -11.44 24.27 6.56
C GLN A 494 -10.04 23.70 6.82
N MET A 495 -9.05 24.08 6.01
CA MET A 495 -7.66 23.66 6.20
C MET A 495 -7.08 24.18 7.53
N ARG A 496 -7.40 25.43 7.90
CA ARG A 496 -6.98 26.02 9.18
C ARG A 496 -7.66 25.35 10.37
N LYS A 497 -8.92 24.93 10.25
CA LYS A 497 -9.63 24.16 11.28
C LYS A 497 -9.04 22.76 11.42
N ALA A 498 -8.75 22.07 10.32
CA ALA A 498 -8.11 20.76 10.33
C ALA A 498 -6.69 20.81 10.94
N GLN A 499 -5.87 21.78 10.53
CA GLN A 499 -4.54 22.01 11.11
C GLN A 499 -4.59 22.33 12.61
N LYS A 500 -5.60 23.08 13.06
CA LYS A 500 -5.82 23.34 14.49
C LYS A 500 -6.21 22.07 15.26
N HIS A 501 -7.03 21.19 14.66
CA HIS A 501 -7.43 19.95 15.30
C HIS A 501 -6.24 19.00 15.46
N VAL A 502 -5.44 18.83 14.41
CA VAL A 502 -4.20 18.02 14.45
C VAL A 502 -3.22 18.58 15.50
N ALA A 503 -2.97 19.90 15.49
CA ALA A 503 -2.09 20.52 16.48
C ALA A 503 -2.60 20.40 17.94
N GLU A 504 -3.91 20.29 18.15
CA GLU A 504 -4.48 20.09 19.48
C GLU A 504 -4.38 18.62 19.93
N GLU A 505 -4.52 17.69 18.99
CA GLU A 505 -4.32 16.25 19.22
C GLU A 505 -2.84 15.92 19.50
N ASP A 506 -1.92 16.51 18.74
CA ASP A 506 -0.48 16.39 18.95
C ASP A 506 -0.07 16.89 20.34
N LYS A 507 -0.61 18.03 20.80
CA LYS A 507 -0.41 18.52 22.17
C LYS A 507 -0.90 17.52 23.21
N ARG A 508 -2.12 16.97 23.03
CA ARG A 508 -2.68 15.99 23.98
C ARG A 508 -1.82 14.73 24.05
N LYS A 509 -1.39 14.20 22.90
CA LYS A 509 -0.50 13.04 22.79
C LYS A 509 0.83 13.29 23.47
N ALA A 510 1.50 14.41 23.15
CA ALA A 510 2.81 14.77 23.71
C ALA A 510 2.75 14.95 25.24
N VAL A 511 1.73 15.67 25.75
CA VAL A 511 1.53 15.86 27.18
C VAL A 511 1.30 14.53 27.88
N LYS A 512 0.39 13.69 27.39
CA LYS A 512 0.04 12.40 28.01
C LYS A 512 1.28 11.51 28.19
N ILE A 513 2.00 11.25 27.10
CA ILE A 513 3.18 10.36 27.10
C ILE A 513 4.28 10.91 28.01
N THR A 514 4.52 12.23 27.96
CA THR A 514 5.57 12.85 28.77
C THR A 514 5.22 12.86 30.25
N THR A 515 3.95 13.09 30.61
CA THR A 515 3.49 13.00 32.01
C THR A 515 3.61 11.58 32.55
N GLU A 516 3.22 10.55 31.79
CA GLU A 516 3.38 9.14 32.19
C GLU A 516 4.85 8.78 32.44
N LYS A 517 5.76 9.24 31.56
CA LYS A 517 7.21 9.07 31.76
C LYS A 517 7.75 9.84 32.96
N ALA A 518 7.23 11.03 33.22
CA ALA A 518 7.59 11.82 34.40
C ALA A 518 7.12 11.15 35.69
N ASP A 519 5.91 10.58 35.72
CA ASP A 519 5.38 9.85 36.87
C ASP A 519 6.24 8.64 37.22
N LEU A 520 6.67 7.87 36.22
CA LEU A 520 7.62 6.77 36.39
C LEU A 520 8.98 7.26 36.92
N ALA A 521 9.49 8.38 36.41
CA ALA A 521 10.74 8.94 36.89
C ALA A 521 10.65 9.39 38.36
N VAL A 522 9.52 9.99 38.76
CA VAL A 522 9.27 10.38 40.15
C VAL A 522 9.13 9.16 41.07
N SER A 523 8.43 8.10 40.64
CA SER A 523 8.33 6.86 41.43
C SER A 523 9.68 6.17 41.61
N ASP A 524 10.58 6.30 40.63
CA ASP A 524 11.96 5.80 40.68
C ASP A 524 12.91 6.71 41.49
N GLY A 525 12.41 7.82 42.07
CA GLY A 525 13.22 8.78 42.83
C GLY A 525 14.18 9.61 41.99
N LYS A 526 13.94 9.74 40.67
CA LYS A 526 14.76 10.54 39.75
C LYS A 526 14.32 12.00 39.76
N TYR A 527 15.29 12.90 39.57
CA TYR A 527 15.09 14.36 39.48
C TYR A 527 14.89 14.88 38.04
N PHE A 528 14.97 13.99 37.05
CA PHE A 528 14.73 14.33 35.65
C PHE A 528 14.00 13.20 34.89
N CYS A 529 13.34 13.54 33.79
CA CYS A 529 12.81 12.57 32.83
C CYS A 529 13.19 12.90 31.39
N ILE A 530 13.34 11.86 30.58
CA ILE A 530 13.56 11.96 29.14
C ILE A 530 12.46 11.17 28.44
N SER A 531 11.77 11.83 27.52
CA SER A 531 10.65 11.26 26.79
C SER A 531 10.88 11.39 25.29
N HIS A 532 10.40 10.39 24.55
CA HIS A 532 10.25 10.46 23.10
C HIS A 532 8.76 10.39 22.78
N VAL A 533 8.29 11.32 21.95
CA VAL A 533 6.91 11.45 21.52
C VAL A 533 6.88 11.53 20.00
N ASP A 534 5.85 10.96 19.40
CA ASP A 534 5.69 10.94 17.94
C ASP A 534 4.66 11.99 17.52
N VAL A 535 5.09 13.25 17.42
CA VAL A 535 4.27 14.39 16.96
C VAL A 535 4.96 15.17 15.84
N GLY A 536 5.86 14.48 15.11
CA GLY A 536 6.62 15.07 14.01
C GLY A 536 7.48 16.26 14.45
N LEU A 537 7.32 17.39 13.75
CA LEU A 537 8.06 18.64 14.02
C LEU A 537 7.20 19.71 14.71
N ASP A 538 6.11 19.33 15.40
CA ASP A 538 5.30 20.27 16.17
C ASP A 538 6.03 20.73 17.45
N VAL A 539 6.77 21.82 17.31
CA VAL A 539 7.48 22.47 18.41
C VAL A 539 6.56 22.92 19.54
N ALA A 540 5.32 23.32 19.23
CA ALA A 540 4.39 23.80 20.25
C ALA A 540 3.89 22.64 21.12
N ALA A 541 3.61 21.48 20.53
CA ALA A 541 3.23 20.27 21.25
C ALA A 541 4.34 19.79 22.20
N VAL A 542 5.57 19.68 21.69
CA VAL A 542 6.73 19.26 22.48
C VAL A 542 7.00 20.25 23.62
N ARG A 543 6.92 21.56 23.36
CA ARG A 543 7.13 22.60 24.38
C ARG A 543 6.04 22.63 25.44
N GLU A 544 4.77 22.42 25.05
CA GLU A 544 3.64 22.35 25.98
C GLU A 544 3.78 21.15 26.93
N ALA A 545 4.20 19.98 26.41
CA ALA A 545 4.47 18.80 27.22
C ALA A 545 5.55 19.05 28.29
N VAL A 546 6.68 19.64 27.87
CA VAL A 546 7.78 20.03 28.77
C VAL A 546 7.28 21.00 29.85
N LYS A 547 6.55 22.04 29.46
CA LYS A 547 6.03 23.05 30.40
C LYS A 547 5.07 22.42 31.42
N LYS A 548 4.16 21.58 30.96
CA LYS A 548 3.14 20.95 31.81
C LYS A 548 3.77 20.02 32.85
N VAL A 549 4.81 19.27 32.47
CA VAL A 549 5.56 18.43 33.40
C VAL A 549 6.33 19.26 34.43
N ILE A 550 6.98 20.35 34.02
CA ILE A 550 7.62 21.28 34.97
C ILE A 550 6.59 21.83 35.96
N ASP A 551 5.47 22.37 35.46
CA ASP A 551 4.45 23.02 36.28
C ASP A 551 3.77 22.05 37.27
N GLN A 552 3.55 20.80 36.86
CA GLN A 552 2.82 19.80 37.67
C GLN A 552 3.71 18.96 38.58
N LYS A 553 4.94 18.68 38.16
CA LYS A 553 5.83 17.71 38.82
C LYS A 553 7.10 18.34 39.37
N GLY A 554 7.43 19.57 39.00
CA GLY A 554 8.66 20.25 39.43
C GLY A 554 9.93 19.51 38.97
N LEU A 555 9.84 18.74 37.89
CA LEU A 555 10.89 17.85 37.39
C LEU A 555 11.61 18.47 36.19
N SER A 556 12.93 18.30 36.09
CA SER A 556 13.68 18.63 34.88
C SER A 556 13.32 17.64 33.75
N VAL A 557 12.97 18.12 32.56
CA VAL A 557 12.43 17.26 31.50
C VAL A 557 13.00 17.61 30.13
N MET A 558 13.33 16.58 29.35
CA MET A 558 13.67 16.73 27.94
C MET A 558 12.78 15.84 27.08
N VAL A 559 12.14 16.44 26.07
CA VAL A 559 11.24 15.73 25.15
C VAL A 559 11.81 15.79 23.75
N PHE A 560 11.96 14.62 23.15
CA PHE A 560 12.33 14.43 21.75
C PHE A 560 11.08 14.09 20.92
N SER A 561 11.00 14.63 19.72
CA SER A 561 10.03 14.22 18.71
C SER A 561 10.71 14.08 17.37
N THR A 562 10.33 13.07 16.60
CA THR A 562 10.92 12.76 15.30
C THR A 562 9.87 12.82 14.21
N ASP A 563 10.29 13.24 13.02
CA ASP A 563 9.50 13.15 11.79
C ASP A 563 10.24 12.20 10.84
N GLU A 564 9.75 10.97 10.78
CA GLU A 564 10.32 9.90 9.95
C GLU A 564 10.29 10.27 8.46
N SER A 565 9.30 11.06 8.02
CA SER A 565 9.17 11.48 6.63
C SER A 565 10.24 12.48 6.19
N THR A 566 10.86 13.19 7.14
CA THR A 566 11.92 14.16 6.85
C THR A 566 13.27 13.82 7.49
N ASN A 567 13.35 12.72 8.24
CA ASN A 567 14.48 12.33 9.08
C ASN A 567 14.97 13.48 9.99
N LYS A 568 14.04 14.25 10.56
CA LYS A 568 14.34 15.39 11.44
C LYS A 568 13.84 15.15 12.85
N ALA A 569 14.44 15.84 13.79
CA ALA A 569 14.04 15.78 15.20
C ALA A 569 13.80 17.18 15.76
N VAL A 570 12.79 17.35 16.60
CA VAL A 570 12.61 18.51 17.47
C VAL A 570 12.86 18.08 18.90
N VAL A 571 13.61 18.89 19.65
CA VAL A 571 13.92 18.60 21.04
C VAL A 571 13.65 19.84 21.87
N CYS A 572 12.93 19.68 22.98
CA CYS A 572 12.75 20.74 23.97
C CYS A 572 13.23 20.26 25.34
N ALA A 573 14.04 21.08 25.99
CA ALA A 573 14.48 20.90 27.37
C ALA A 573 13.83 21.95 28.27
N GLY A 574 13.48 21.54 29.49
CA GLY A 574 12.92 22.39 30.52
C GLY A 574 13.52 22.05 31.89
N VAL A 575 13.93 23.09 32.61
CA VAL A 575 14.46 23.00 33.98
C VAL A 575 13.63 23.94 34.88
N PRO A 576 13.04 23.46 36.00
CA PRO A 576 12.29 24.29 36.93
C PRO A 576 13.15 25.37 37.59
N GLU A 577 12.62 26.59 37.72
CA GLU A 577 13.36 27.72 38.33
C GLU A 577 13.71 27.54 39.82
N LYS A 578 13.03 26.62 40.52
CA LYS A 578 13.19 26.38 41.97
C LYS A 578 13.65 24.96 42.33
N GLY A 579 13.76 24.04 41.36
CA GLY A 579 13.93 22.60 41.62
C GLY A 579 15.37 22.20 41.94
N ASP A 580 16.34 22.76 41.20
CA ASP A 580 17.75 22.47 41.37
C ASP A 580 18.51 23.80 41.44
N LYS A 581 19.26 24.04 42.53
CA LYS A 581 20.01 25.29 42.79
C LYS A 581 21.11 25.57 41.73
N GLY A 582 20.73 25.86 40.49
CA GLY A 582 21.61 26.24 39.39
C GLY A 582 22.53 25.14 38.84
N LYS A 583 22.28 23.86 39.13
CA LYS A 583 23.17 22.75 38.72
C LYS A 583 23.00 22.32 37.25
N LEU A 584 21.81 22.44 36.68
CA LEU A 584 21.51 22.03 35.30
C LEU A 584 20.96 23.23 34.50
N ASP A 585 21.61 23.59 33.41
CA ASP A 585 21.13 24.63 32.49
C ASP A 585 20.43 23.98 31.28
N ALA A 586 19.21 24.46 30.95
CA ALA A 586 18.41 23.90 29.87
C ALA A 586 19.07 24.03 28.49
N SER A 587 19.84 25.08 28.25
CA SER A 587 20.50 25.31 26.96
C SER A 587 21.78 24.48 26.83
N GLU A 588 22.55 24.34 27.92
CA GLU A 588 23.73 23.46 28.00
C GLU A 588 23.31 21.99 27.83
N TRP A 589 22.27 21.56 28.54
CA TRP A 589 21.72 20.21 28.46
C TRP A 589 21.22 19.87 27.06
N LEU A 590 20.46 20.78 26.45
CA LEU A 590 19.97 20.61 25.08
C LEU A 590 21.09 20.61 24.04
N SER A 591 22.10 21.48 24.20
CA SER A 591 23.23 21.54 23.26
C SER A 591 24.04 20.25 23.26
N ASN A 592 24.20 19.61 24.43
CA ASN A 592 24.87 18.32 24.53
C ASN A 592 24.09 17.20 23.81
N ALA A 593 22.77 17.17 23.99
CA ALA A 593 21.89 16.17 23.40
C ALA A 593 21.75 16.28 21.87
N LEU A 594 21.87 17.50 21.30
CA LEU A 594 21.66 17.74 19.87
C LEU A 594 22.83 17.35 18.96
N GLY A 595 24.00 17.02 19.52
CA GLY A 595 25.21 16.67 18.77
C GLY A 595 24.99 15.53 17.77
N PRO A 596 24.53 14.34 18.20
CA PRO A 596 24.26 13.22 17.31
C PRO A 596 23.19 13.52 16.24
N LEU A 597 22.27 14.44 16.55
CA LEU A 597 21.17 14.81 15.64
C LEU A 597 21.57 15.87 14.59
N LYS A 598 22.85 16.25 14.54
CA LYS A 598 23.37 17.38 13.74
C LYS A 598 22.54 18.65 13.96
N GLY A 599 22.13 18.87 15.22
CA GLY A 599 21.19 19.91 15.61
C GLY A 599 21.85 21.17 16.16
N ARG A 600 21.07 22.25 16.25
CA ARG A 600 21.49 23.49 16.92
C ARG A 600 20.48 23.89 17.99
N CYS A 601 20.98 24.29 19.15
CA CYS A 601 20.17 24.83 20.22
C CYS A 601 19.68 26.24 19.85
N GLY A 602 18.38 26.49 20.01
CA GLY A 602 17.80 27.83 19.92
C GLY A 602 18.09 28.65 21.18
N LYS A 603 17.86 29.97 21.13
CA LYS A 603 18.01 30.85 22.30
C LYS A 603 16.98 30.48 23.38
N GLY A 604 17.44 29.91 24.50
CA GLY A 604 16.60 29.60 25.65
C GLY A 604 16.17 30.85 26.43
N LYS A 605 14.99 30.81 27.06
CA LYS A 605 14.48 31.86 27.97
C LYS A 605 13.58 31.24 29.04
N GLY A 606 13.81 31.58 30.31
CA GLY A 606 12.97 31.14 31.44
C GLY A 606 13.00 29.63 31.69
N GLY A 607 14.19 29.03 31.78
CA GLY A 607 14.34 27.60 32.05
C GLY A 607 13.99 26.65 30.89
N LEU A 608 13.60 27.18 29.73
CA LEU A 608 13.22 26.41 28.54
C LEU A 608 14.18 26.66 27.37
N ALA A 609 14.57 25.60 26.69
CA ALA A 609 15.35 25.64 25.45
C ALA A 609 14.76 24.68 24.42
N THR A 610 14.81 25.05 23.14
CA THR A 610 14.31 24.22 22.03
C THR A 610 15.33 24.20 20.92
N GLY A 611 15.49 23.05 20.27
CA GLY A 611 16.38 22.88 19.13
C GLY A 611 15.84 21.88 18.13
N GLN A 612 16.47 21.84 16.97
CA GLN A 612 16.09 20.97 15.87
C GLN A 612 17.31 20.27 15.30
N GLY A 613 17.19 18.96 15.10
CA GLY A 613 18.15 18.09 14.42
C GLY A 613 17.76 17.87 12.96
N THR A 614 18.77 17.69 12.11
CA THR A 614 18.58 17.38 10.68
C THR A 614 18.74 15.90 10.36
N ASP A 615 19.04 15.09 11.37
CA ASP A 615 19.30 13.66 11.27
C ASP A 615 18.74 12.95 12.50
N ALA A 616 17.57 12.31 12.38
CA ALA A 616 16.90 11.63 13.48
C ALA A 616 17.41 10.19 13.70
N SER A 617 18.23 9.66 12.80
CA SER A 617 18.73 8.27 12.86
C SER A 617 19.56 7.97 14.11
N HIS A 618 20.07 9.00 14.78
CA HIS A 618 20.87 8.92 16.01
C HIS A 618 20.07 9.30 17.27
N LEU A 619 18.74 9.15 17.27
CA LEU A 619 17.87 9.51 18.39
C LEU A 619 18.27 8.82 19.70
N ASN A 620 18.51 7.50 19.68
CA ASN A 620 18.87 6.75 20.88
C ASN A 620 20.18 7.23 21.50
N GLU A 621 21.16 7.57 20.65
CA GLU A 621 22.44 8.13 21.07
C GLU A 621 22.24 9.52 21.72
N ALA A 622 21.43 10.38 21.10
CA ALA A 622 21.08 11.70 21.62
C ALA A 622 20.35 11.64 22.97
N MET A 623 19.39 10.73 23.12
CA MET A 623 18.70 10.48 24.39
C MET A 623 19.67 9.95 25.45
N GLY A 624 20.57 9.04 25.09
CA GLY A 624 21.60 8.50 25.99
C GLY A 624 22.55 9.58 26.51
N LEU A 625 23.00 10.49 25.64
CA LEU A 625 23.81 11.66 26.05
C LEU A 625 23.04 12.58 26.99
N ALA A 626 21.76 12.83 26.71
CA ALA A 626 20.91 13.64 27.57
C ALA A 626 20.76 13.02 28.97
N VAL A 627 20.58 11.70 29.09
CA VAL A 627 20.54 10.99 30.38
C VAL A 627 21.87 11.15 31.12
N LYS A 628 22.99 10.89 30.43
CA LYS A 628 24.33 10.96 31.01
C LYS A 628 24.64 12.35 31.55
N PHE A 629 24.31 13.38 30.76
CA PHE A 629 24.56 14.78 31.12
C PHE A 629 23.75 15.20 32.36
N ALA A 630 22.44 14.90 32.37
CA ALA A 630 21.57 15.21 33.51
C ALA A 630 22.02 14.47 34.77
N SER A 631 22.38 13.18 34.65
CA SER A 631 22.84 12.37 35.77
C SER A 631 24.08 12.96 36.43
N VAL A 632 25.08 13.40 35.65
CA VAL A 632 26.32 14.01 36.17
C VAL A 632 26.06 15.34 36.88
N LYS A 633 25.14 16.15 36.36
CA LYS A 633 24.87 17.49 36.88
C LYS A 633 23.90 17.47 38.07
N LEU A 634 23.04 16.45 38.19
CA LEU A 634 22.00 16.37 39.22
C LEU A 634 22.34 15.40 40.39
N THR A 635 23.40 14.61 40.30
CA THR A 635 24.14 14.12 41.49
C THR A 635 24.90 15.26 42.16
#